data_AF-A0A9E3TJG4-F1
#
_entry.id   AF-A0A9E3TJG4-F1
#
_cell.length_a   1.000
_cell.length_b   1.000
_cell.length_c   1.000
_cell.angle_alpha   90.00
_cell.angle_beta   90.00
_cell.angle_gamma   90.00
#
_symmetry.space_group_name_H-M   'P 1'
#
loop_
_entity.id
_entity.type
_entity.pdbx_description
1 polymer ?
#
loop_
_entity_poly.entity_id
_entity_poly.type
_entity_poly.pdbx_seq_one_letter_code
_entity_poly.pdbx_strand_id
1 'polypeptide(L)'
;MRILRRVLLILIVGSVGLQPLIARNHDESPPGLRQFLRSFDAKESPWPSDSPTVETILAAACASKAETCGARRVLRDQLGVPDPLAGPVLDAVLLSTRLKDESPQDLSEKQKADVRRSVSAFEEAASRSGNAMPIVRSLLWVHDRWGAALGNEPAPLLSWLRKSADPAMAALEIARSECDSLKWNAAKPALAIALTSRPDSPVLLYALSRAVEAPDYRIALAQKAYEALDAPGHDVPLPVRALIAQQWLGALLDAGLIDQALARFSEWPPAHRAGFLGATRGEVKFEIEGLSVSGEYRDLRLDLSAAAALRGDTDTAQQLMAKVSPAADPSLEGAKPSVETQRLELLGRLLKPKDADPFEMFVQLLRNGQSPSGSDPLAGATWRQALALLAERERYPELSGYMLRRASIELEWSEGTREIADADLPERVVSRAHALADAIANLRQVMDSRADAASGQEGNADGAVRQTVSRLLRSPRLAPFKERPLPQTIPPVQLSEKEEKRRLQEQLAGLILPDGLEPVRVEREGKQVVAVCASQDFDPVGELSRGAYWVVQSMNGGMTWQAPLYTGLRITMPYVVPSFSNLPLTSADGLQLEVVVRELDTSTIFFPPIASRIKREQSGVFLEIPWKELERDTDGDGLTDLSEERLVTDPENRDTDGDGLGDAEDPMPQVPLESSVDDRAEILQLLLRQAAGSASQAIIHEARGSASPSNSIDDLLANAKRATFTGRQTLFVVADRRIFRGVLPDRRIVVLRPDEHEAAIKKFGPIFATRISLLIVDRASYHAYAIWDASWRGGEVEFHKVDGKWVAGVESFWIT
;
A
#
# COMPACT_ATOMS: atom_id res chain seq x y z
N MET A 1 38.78 -32.18 -11.79
CA MET A 1 40.11 -32.30 -12.44
C MET A 1 39.95 -31.98 -13.93
N ARG A 2 40.81 -31.10 -14.48
CA ARG A 2 40.70 -30.36 -15.78
C ARG A 2 40.02 -28.99 -15.70
N ILE A 3 40.46 -28.19 -14.73
CA ILE A 3 40.52 -26.71 -14.79
C ILE A 3 42.01 -26.39 -14.92
N LEU A 4 42.50 -26.16 -16.14
CA LEU A 4 43.82 -25.59 -16.47
C LEU A 4 44.03 -25.67 -17.99
N ARG A 5 43.56 -24.66 -18.73
CA ARG A 5 44.09 -24.17 -20.02
C ARG A 5 43.13 -23.14 -20.61
N ARG A 6 43.20 -21.91 -20.08
CA ARG A 6 42.92 -20.64 -20.80
C ARG A 6 43.38 -19.42 -19.96
N VAL A 7 44.53 -19.58 -19.30
CA VAL A 7 45.37 -18.47 -18.81
C VAL A 7 46.63 -18.53 -19.66
N LEU A 8 46.68 -17.75 -20.75
CA LEU A 8 47.92 -17.25 -21.39
C LEU A 8 47.57 -16.41 -22.65
N LEU A 9 47.08 -15.18 -22.52
CA LEU A 9 47.30 -14.12 -23.54
C LEU A 9 46.85 -12.71 -23.08
N ILE A 10 47.35 -12.19 -21.96
CA ILE A 10 47.39 -10.74 -21.74
C ILE A 10 48.71 -10.44 -21.05
N LEU A 11 49.70 -9.97 -21.81
CA LEU A 11 50.73 -8.98 -21.41
C LEU A 11 51.77 -8.78 -22.53
N ILE A 12 52.01 -7.50 -22.83
CA ILE A 12 53.14 -6.86 -23.57
C ILE A 12 52.92 -6.58 -25.07
N VAL A 13 52.59 -5.31 -25.39
CA VAL A 13 53.42 -4.22 -26.00
C VAL A 13 52.65 -2.90 -25.73
N GLY A 14 53.09 -1.93 -24.89
CA GLY A 14 54.14 -0.91 -25.12
C GLY A 14 53.59 0.25 -25.98
N SER A 15 53.76 1.57 -25.75
CA SER A 15 54.56 2.37 -24.82
C SER A 15 54.30 3.86 -25.15
N VAL A 16 54.06 4.73 -24.17
CA VAL A 16 54.57 6.12 -24.20
C VAL A 16 55.10 6.41 -22.80
N GLY A 17 56.38 6.77 -22.76
CA GLY A 17 57.25 6.58 -21.61
C GLY A 17 57.18 7.66 -20.55
N LEU A 18 57.54 7.25 -19.32
CA LEU A 18 58.05 8.10 -18.27
C LEU A 18 59.13 7.29 -17.52
N GLN A 19 60.39 7.74 -17.63
CA GLN A 19 61.53 7.22 -16.87
C GLN A 19 61.47 7.66 -15.38
N PRO A 20 62.20 6.98 -14.47
CA PRO A 20 62.11 7.24 -13.04
C PRO A 20 63.16 8.27 -12.58
N LEU A 21 62.77 9.16 -11.65
CA LEU A 21 63.72 9.90 -10.83
C LEU A 21 63.36 9.74 -9.35
N ILE A 22 64.32 9.17 -8.61
CA ILE A 22 64.33 9.00 -7.17
C ILE A 22 64.71 10.34 -6.53
N ALA A 23 63.95 10.81 -5.53
CA ALA A 23 64.47 11.10 -4.17
C ALA A 23 63.53 11.96 -3.30
N ARG A 24 63.25 11.40 -2.11
CA ARG A 24 63.19 12.00 -0.76
C ARG A 24 61.94 12.77 -0.29
N ASN A 25 61.40 12.17 0.78
CA ASN A 25 60.96 12.74 2.07
C ASN A 25 59.72 13.64 2.08
N HIS A 26 58.61 13.14 2.59
CA HIS A 26 58.29 13.17 4.03
C HIS A 26 57.10 12.26 4.34
N ASP A 27 57.24 11.52 5.43
CA ASP A 27 56.39 10.42 5.88
C ASP A 27 55.18 10.97 6.66
N GLU A 28 54.06 11.18 5.97
CA GLU A 28 52.74 11.34 6.59
C GLU A 28 51.68 10.63 5.73
N SER A 29 51.72 9.29 5.72
CA SER A 29 50.57 8.51 5.24
C SER A 29 49.71 8.11 6.45
N PRO A 30 48.38 8.35 6.46
CA PRO A 30 47.54 7.82 7.52
C PRO A 30 47.64 6.29 7.53
N PRO A 31 47.75 5.65 8.72
CA PRO A 31 47.97 4.19 8.84
C PRO A 31 46.99 3.32 8.05
N GLY A 32 45.75 3.80 7.84
CA GLY A 32 44.68 3.08 7.13
C GLY A 32 44.94 2.86 5.63
N LEU A 33 45.59 3.79 4.91
CA LEU A 33 45.80 3.64 3.46
C LEU A 33 46.80 2.53 3.14
N ARG A 34 47.88 2.38 3.93
CA ARG A 34 48.88 1.32 3.72
C ARG A 34 48.32 -0.07 4.01
N GLN A 35 47.37 -0.18 4.94
CA GLN A 35 46.69 -1.43 5.29
C GLN A 35 45.63 -1.79 4.24
N PHE A 36 44.86 -0.80 3.75
CA PHE A 36 43.92 -0.94 2.64
C PHE A 36 44.59 -1.52 1.39
N LEU A 37 45.65 -0.88 0.90
CA LEU A 37 46.32 -1.28 -0.36
C LEU A 37 47.01 -2.66 -0.29
N ARG A 38 47.24 -3.21 0.90
CA ARG A 38 47.81 -4.54 1.10
C ARG A 38 46.76 -5.65 1.26
N SER A 39 45.53 -5.29 1.62
CA SER A 39 44.42 -6.22 1.88
C SER A 39 43.33 -6.18 0.80
N PHE A 40 43.42 -5.23 -0.14
CA PHE A 40 42.44 -5.07 -1.21
C PHE A 40 42.63 -6.13 -2.30
N ASP A 41 41.72 -7.11 -2.35
CA ASP A 41 41.54 -7.96 -3.52
C ASP A 41 40.43 -7.34 -4.40
N ALA A 42 40.72 -7.07 -5.67
CA ALA A 42 39.71 -6.57 -6.62
C ALA A 42 38.52 -7.53 -6.78
N LYS A 43 38.69 -8.81 -6.40
CA LYS A 43 37.61 -9.82 -6.36
C LYS A 43 36.76 -9.79 -5.09
N GLU A 44 37.23 -9.15 -4.01
CA GLU A 44 36.50 -8.98 -2.73
C GLU A 44 35.96 -7.55 -2.55
N SER A 45 36.01 -6.73 -3.60
CA SER A 45 35.43 -5.40 -3.60
C SER A 45 33.90 -5.51 -3.37
N PRO A 46 33.30 -4.77 -2.43
CA PRO A 46 31.84 -4.73 -2.24
C PRO A 46 31.12 -3.96 -3.37
N TRP A 47 31.77 -3.78 -4.52
CA TRP A 47 31.34 -2.99 -5.67
C TRP A 47 31.22 -3.88 -6.91
N PRO A 48 30.31 -3.62 -7.86
CA PRO A 48 30.10 -4.48 -9.04
C PRO A 48 31.37 -4.67 -9.87
N SER A 49 31.68 -5.91 -10.26
CA SER A 49 32.94 -6.32 -10.91
C SER A 49 33.17 -5.74 -12.31
N ASP A 50 32.15 -5.14 -12.93
CA ASP A 50 32.11 -4.90 -14.37
C ASP A 50 32.25 -3.41 -14.74
N SER A 51 32.62 -2.52 -13.81
CA SER A 51 32.77 -1.08 -14.10
C SER A 51 33.75 -0.33 -13.17
N PRO A 52 34.57 0.61 -13.69
CA PRO A 52 35.60 1.28 -12.90
C PRO A 52 35.00 2.34 -11.94
N THR A 53 35.14 2.14 -10.62
CA THR A 53 34.86 3.15 -9.59
C THR A 53 36.12 3.87 -9.14
N VAL A 54 36.00 4.95 -8.35
CA VAL A 54 37.17 5.64 -7.76
C VAL A 54 38.06 4.64 -7.00
N GLU A 55 37.47 3.67 -6.30
CA GLU A 55 38.20 2.64 -5.57
C GLU A 55 38.96 1.69 -6.48
N THR A 56 38.33 1.21 -7.57
CA THR A 56 38.99 0.33 -8.56
C THR A 56 40.16 1.04 -9.24
N ILE A 57 40.02 2.33 -9.54
CA ILE A 57 41.05 3.15 -10.18
C ILE A 57 42.21 3.42 -9.21
N LEU A 58 41.90 3.72 -7.94
CA LEU A 58 42.91 3.89 -6.90
C LEU A 58 43.64 2.58 -6.57
N ALA A 59 42.95 1.44 -6.57
CA ALA A 59 43.55 0.13 -6.37
C ALA A 59 44.49 -0.24 -7.54
N ALA A 60 44.04 -0.02 -8.78
CA ALA A 60 44.85 -0.25 -9.99
C ALA A 60 46.09 0.66 -10.04
N ALA A 61 45.97 1.93 -9.61
CA ALA A 61 47.09 2.85 -9.53
C ALA A 61 48.08 2.51 -8.40
N CYS A 62 47.61 2.01 -7.27
CA CYS A 62 48.46 1.66 -6.14
C CYS A 62 49.27 0.37 -6.34
N ALA A 63 48.84 -0.50 -7.27
CA ALA A 63 49.65 -1.62 -7.75
C ALA A 63 51.01 -1.20 -8.34
N SER A 64 51.22 0.11 -8.64
CA SER A 64 52.49 0.66 -9.14
C SER A 64 53.42 1.28 -8.06
N LYS A 65 53.24 0.97 -6.76
CA LYS A 65 54.04 1.50 -5.62
C LYS A 65 54.10 3.04 -5.55
N ALA A 66 52.95 3.71 -5.35
CA ALA A 66 52.93 5.13 -5.00
C ALA A 66 52.11 5.39 -3.72
N GLU A 67 52.66 6.24 -2.84
CA GLU A 67 52.10 6.71 -1.56
C GLU A 67 50.81 7.55 -1.75
N THR A 68 50.22 8.06 -0.67
CA THR A 68 49.05 8.99 -0.64
C THR A 68 49.09 10.08 -1.73
N CYS A 69 50.27 10.58 -2.09
CA CYS A 69 50.48 11.55 -3.16
C CYS A 69 50.15 11.01 -4.57
N GLY A 70 50.34 9.71 -4.81
CA GLY A 70 49.98 9.03 -6.06
C GLY A 70 48.47 8.87 -6.23
N ALA A 71 47.75 8.53 -5.16
CA ALA A 71 46.29 8.47 -5.15
C ALA A 71 45.65 9.83 -5.45
N ARG A 72 46.12 10.90 -4.79
CA ARG A 72 45.68 12.28 -5.08
C ARG A 72 46.00 12.71 -6.52
N ARG A 73 47.16 12.31 -7.03
CA ARG A 73 47.56 12.57 -8.43
C ARG A 73 46.63 11.88 -9.41
N VAL A 74 46.20 10.65 -9.13
CA VAL A 74 45.24 9.91 -9.99
C VAL A 74 43.85 10.55 -9.96
N LEU A 75 43.36 10.93 -8.77
CA LEU A 75 42.10 11.67 -8.64
C LEU A 75 42.12 12.96 -9.46
N ARG A 76 43.24 13.69 -9.46
CA ARG A 76 43.39 14.92 -10.24
C ARG A 76 43.62 14.69 -11.73
N ASP A 77 44.65 13.93 -12.08
CA ASP A 77 45.16 13.84 -13.44
C ASP A 77 44.31 12.89 -14.32
N GLN A 78 43.64 11.90 -13.73
CA GLN A 78 42.81 10.94 -14.46
C GLN A 78 41.30 11.17 -14.29
N LEU A 79 40.87 11.62 -13.12
CA LEU A 79 39.44 11.81 -12.81
C LEU A 79 39.01 13.28 -12.72
N GLY A 80 39.94 14.22 -12.92
CA GLY A 80 39.63 15.65 -12.96
C GLY A 80 39.18 16.24 -11.61
N VAL A 81 39.45 15.56 -10.49
CA VAL A 81 39.13 16.09 -9.15
C VAL A 81 40.08 17.25 -8.81
N PRO A 82 39.58 18.45 -8.47
CA PRO A 82 40.43 19.56 -8.07
C PRO A 82 41.32 19.22 -6.86
N ASP A 83 42.55 19.75 -6.84
CA ASP A 83 43.52 19.52 -5.76
C ASP A 83 42.96 19.67 -4.33
N PRO A 84 42.11 20.69 -4.01
CA PRO A 84 41.51 20.83 -2.68
C PRO A 84 40.57 19.68 -2.28
N LEU A 85 39.97 18.99 -3.25
CA LEU A 85 39.00 17.91 -3.03
C LEU A 85 39.62 16.52 -3.12
N ALA A 86 40.80 16.38 -3.71
CA ALA A 86 41.48 15.08 -3.82
C ALA A 86 41.81 14.46 -2.45
N GLY A 87 42.05 15.27 -1.42
CA GLY A 87 42.19 14.80 -0.04
C GLY A 87 40.87 14.29 0.57
N PRO A 88 39.84 15.16 0.66
CA PRO A 88 38.52 14.77 1.18
C PRO A 88 37.88 13.55 0.49
N VAL A 89 37.98 13.43 -0.84
CA VAL A 89 37.46 12.26 -1.57
C VAL A 89 38.23 10.99 -1.21
N LEU A 90 39.56 11.08 -1.05
CA LEU A 90 40.37 9.95 -0.63
C LEU A 90 40.05 9.52 0.82
N ASP A 91 39.81 10.47 1.71
CA ASP A 91 39.40 10.19 3.09
C ASP A 91 38.00 9.54 3.15
N ALA A 92 37.09 9.96 2.27
CA ALA A 92 35.75 9.40 2.13
C ALA A 92 35.75 7.93 1.66
N VAL A 93 36.60 7.60 0.67
CA VAL A 93 36.86 6.21 0.24
C VAL A 93 37.38 5.37 1.41
N LEU A 94 38.38 5.88 2.13
CA LEU A 94 38.98 5.17 3.26
C LEU A 94 38.01 4.99 4.43
N LEU A 95 37.11 5.94 4.66
CA LEU A 95 36.06 5.80 5.66
C LEU A 95 35.10 4.68 5.27
N SER A 96 34.61 4.67 4.03
CA SER A 96 33.68 3.67 3.52
C SER A 96 34.23 2.25 3.62
N THR A 97 35.52 2.09 3.32
CA THR A 97 36.21 0.81 3.48
C THR A 97 36.31 0.38 4.94
N ARG A 98 36.66 1.30 5.86
CA ARG A 98 36.80 0.98 7.29
C ARG A 98 35.50 0.51 7.92
N LEU A 99 34.39 1.08 7.46
CA LEU A 99 33.05 0.80 7.98
C LEU A 99 32.36 -0.33 7.20
N LYS A 100 33.01 -0.99 6.23
CA LYS A 100 32.37 -1.96 5.32
C LYS A 100 31.64 -3.11 6.02
N ASP A 101 32.10 -3.51 7.21
CA ASP A 101 31.53 -4.60 7.99
C ASP A 101 30.52 -4.10 9.06
N GLU A 102 30.36 -2.79 9.19
CA GLU A 102 29.41 -2.18 10.14
C GLU A 102 28.03 -2.02 9.51
N SER A 103 26.99 -2.22 10.33
CA SER A 103 25.60 -1.95 9.98
C SER A 103 25.31 -0.44 10.04
N PRO A 104 24.61 0.13 9.04
CA PRO A 104 24.25 1.56 9.04
C PRO A 104 23.47 2.02 10.29
N GLN A 105 22.69 1.14 10.90
CA GLN A 105 21.87 1.44 12.08
C GLN A 105 22.71 1.52 13.37
N ASP A 106 23.86 0.85 13.40
CA ASP A 106 24.72 0.74 14.57
C ASP A 106 25.81 1.82 14.63
N LEU A 107 25.85 2.72 13.64
CA LEU A 107 26.83 3.81 13.59
C LEU A 107 26.61 4.81 14.74
N SER A 108 27.70 5.18 15.41
CA SER A 108 27.69 6.30 16.36
C SER A 108 27.42 7.64 15.66
N GLU A 109 26.93 8.65 16.39
CA GLU A 109 26.69 9.99 15.84
C GLU A 109 27.95 10.63 15.23
N LYS A 110 29.12 10.31 15.77
CA LYS A 110 30.40 10.74 15.19
C LYS A 110 30.65 10.08 13.82
N GLN A 111 30.41 8.78 13.69
CA GLN A 111 30.55 8.07 12.42
C GLN A 111 29.53 8.56 11.40
N LYS A 112 28.27 8.82 11.80
CA LYS A 112 27.26 9.43 10.92
C LYS A 112 27.70 10.81 10.42
N ALA A 113 28.31 11.63 11.27
CA ALA A 113 28.86 12.92 10.86
C ALA A 113 30.04 12.79 9.87
N ASP A 114 30.89 11.78 10.05
CA ASP A 114 32.00 11.47 9.13
C ASP A 114 31.46 10.99 7.76
N VAL A 115 30.42 10.16 7.76
CA VAL A 115 29.71 9.72 6.55
C VAL A 115 29.07 10.89 5.82
N ARG A 116 28.37 11.80 6.51
CA ARG A 116 27.81 13.02 5.89
C ARG A 116 28.87 13.86 5.19
N ARG A 117 30.02 14.07 5.85
CA ARG A 117 31.15 14.79 5.25
C ARG A 117 31.71 14.09 4.01
N SER A 118 31.73 12.75 4.04
CA SER A 118 32.16 11.92 2.92
C SER A 118 31.23 12.07 1.71
N VAL A 119 29.91 12.04 1.92
CA VAL A 119 28.90 12.33 0.88
C VAL A 119 29.14 13.71 0.28
N SER A 120 29.25 14.76 1.11
CA SER A 120 29.47 16.13 0.64
C SER A 120 30.75 16.28 -0.20
N ALA A 121 31.83 15.57 0.17
CA ALA A 121 33.07 15.57 -0.61
C ALA A 121 32.88 14.94 -2.00
N PHE A 122 32.13 13.84 -2.10
CA PHE A 122 31.79 13.21 -3.38
C PHE A 122 30.84 14.08 -4.22
N GLU A 123 29.84 14.73 -3.62
CA GLU A 123 28.94 15.67 -4.31
C GLU A 123 29.73 16.84 -4.92
N GLU A 124 30.63 17.46 -4.15
CA GLU A 124 31.44 18.56 -4.63
C GLU A 124 32.43 18.12 -5.71
N ALA A 125 33.05 16.94 -5.54
CA ALA A 125 33.95 16.37 -6.53
C ALA A 125 33.22 16.03 -7.84
N ALA A 126 32.01 15.45 -7.77
CA ALA A 126 31.21 15.15 -8.95
C ALA A 126 30.84 16.43 -9.71
N SER A 127 30.46 17.48 -8.99
CA SER A 127 30.14 18.80 -9.57
C SER A 127 31.33 19.43 -10.29
N ARG A 128 32.53 19.37 -9.67
CA ARG A 128 33.73 20.05 -10.21
C ARG A 128 34.51 19.23 -11.23
N SER A 129 34.26 17.93 -11.33
CA SER A 129 34.88 17.03 -12.31
C SER A 129 34.09 16.93 -13.63
N GLY A 130 33.04 17.74 -13.80
CA GLY A 130 32.15 17.63 -14.96
C GLY A 130 31.35 16.32 -14.98
N ASN A 131 30.99 15.81 -13.79
CA ASN A 131 30.28 14.54 -13.61
C ASN A 131 31.04 13.31 -14.13
N ALA A 132 32.36 13.25 -13.90
CA ALA A 132 33.14 12.08 -14.30
C ALA A 132 32.52 10.79 -13.71
N MET A 133 32.16 9.85 -14.59
CA MET A 133 31.33 8.70 -14.22
C MET A 133 31.87 7.85 -13.05
N PRO A 134 33.19 7.62 -12.92
CA PRO A 134 33.72 6.91 -11.75
C PRO A 134 33.39 7.61 -10.43
N ILE A 135 33.38 8.95 -10.39
CA ILE A 135 33.05 9.75 -9.20
C ILE A 135 31.54 9.70 -8.94
N VAL A 136 30.71 9.84 -9.97
CA VAL A 136 29.25 9.75 -9.85
C VAL A 136 28.83 8.38 -9.33
N ARG A 137 29.38 7.28 -9.88
CA ARG A 137 29.09 5.93 -9.40
C ARG A 137 29.54 5.70 -7.96
N SER A 138 30.69 6.25 -7.58
CA SER A 138 31.14 6.24 -6.18
C SER A 138 30.19 7.02 -5.27
N LEU A 139 29.70 8.19 -5.69
CA LEU A 139 28.67 8.93 -4.95
C LEU A 139 27.38 8.10 -4.77
N LEU A 140 26.89 7.47 -5.84
CA LEU A 140 25.65 6.66 -5.78
C LEU A 140 25.76 5.47 -4.84
N TRP A 141 26.88 4.77 -4.85
CA TRP A 141 27.12 3.69 -3.90
C TRP A 141 27.23 4.19 -2.46
N VAL A 142 27.85 5.36 -2.23
CA VAL A 142 27.92 5.92 -0.86
C VAL A 142 26.51 6.21 -0.35
N HIS A 143 25.62 6.72 -1.23
CA HIS A 143 24.20 6.87 -0.91
C HIS A 143 23.47 5.55 -0.71
N ASP A 144 23.71 4.53 -1.53
CA ASP A 144 23.14 3.19 -1.38
C ASP A 144 23.55 2.56 -0.04
N ARG A 145 24.85 2.54 0.26
CA ARG A 145 25.40 1.90 1.45
C ARG A 145 25.00 2.61 2.73
N TRP A 146 25.03 3.94 2.72
CA TRP A 146 24.88 4.74 3.94
C TRP A 146 23.56 5.50 4.03
N GLY A 147 22.70 5.42 3.01
CA GLY A 147 21.42 6.13 2.96
C GLY A 147 20.57 5.90 4.21
N ALA A 148 20.50 4.66 4.70
CA ALA A 148 19.75 4.31 5.90
C ALA A 148 20.27 5.02 7.16
N ALA A 149 21.60 5.15 7.32
CA ALA A 149 22.20 5.90 8.43
C ALA A 149 21.97 7.42 8.33
N LEU A 150 21.71 7.90 7.11
CA LEU A 150 21.50 9.31 6.80
C LEU A 150 20.02 9.71 6.79
N GLY A 151 19.10 8.80 7.13
CA GLY A 151 17.66 9.05 7.16
C GLY A 151 16.95 8.80 5.83
N ASN A 152 17.60 8.15 4.86
CA ASN A 152 17.05 7.81 3.54
C ASN A 152 16.50 9.00 2.72
N GLU A 153 16.93 10.24 3.04
CA GLU A 153 16.44 11.42 2.34
C GLU A 153 17.21 11.62 1.02
N PRO A 154 16.51 11.68 -0.14
CA PRO A 154 17.15 11.94 -1.44
C PRO A 154 17.53 13.42 -1.62
N ALA A 155 17.13 14.32 -0.71
CA ALA A 155 17.23 15.77 -0.89
C ALA A 155 18.65 16.29 -1.20
N PRO A 156 19.75 15.82 -0.54
CA PRO A 156 21.11 16.25 -0.88
C PRO A 156 21.51 15.85 -2.30
N LEU A 157 21.23 14.60 -2.69
CA LEU A 157 21.50 14.07 -4.03
C LEU A 157 20.72 14.83 -5.11
N LEU A 158 19.45 15.13 -4.88
CA LEU A 158 18.61 15.91 -5.80
C LEU A 158 19.06 17.38 -5.87
N SER A 159 19.50 17.97 -4.74
CA SER A 159 20.07 19.32 -4.69
C SER A 159 21.36 19.42 -5.49
N TRP A 160 22.21 18.39 -5.42
CA TRP A 160 23.41 18.27 -6.25
C TRP A 160 23.06 18.21 -7.75
N LEU A 161 22.12 17.33 -8.15
CA LEU A 161 21.70 17.23 -9.55
C LEU A 161 21.19 18.55 -10.12
N ARG A 162 20.39 19.31 -9.36
CA ARG A 162 19.88 20.63 -9.80
C ARG A 162 20.98 21.66 -10.04
N LYS A 163 22.12 21.53 -9.38
CA LYS A 163 23.29 22.42 -9.56
C LYS A 163 24.22 21.95 -10.67
N SER A 164 24.03 20.72 -11.14
CA SER A 164 24.84 20.12 -12.20
C SER A 164 24.53 20.77 -13.54
N ALA A 165 25.57 21.07 -14.34
CA ALA A 165 25.40 21.67 -15.66
C ALA A 165 24.71 20.71 -16.65
N ASP A 166 24.93 19.40 -16.49
CA ASP A 166 24.28 18.35 -17.28
C ASP A 166 24.05 17.09 -16.41
N PRO A 167 22.87 16.99 -15.76
CA PRO A 167 22.56 15.88 -14.86
C PRO A 167 22.11 14.60 -15.57
N ALA A 168 22.01 14.58 -16.91
CA ALA A 168 21.34 13.50 -17.65
C ALA A 168 21.94 12.11 -17.40
N MET A 169 23.26 11.98 -17.48
CA MET A 169 23.94 10.69 -17.30
C MET A 169 23.85 10.20 -15.84
N ALA A 170 23.97 11.12 -14.88
CA ALA A 170 23.85 10.82 -13.46
C ALA A 170 22.42 10.38 -13.08
N ALA A 171 21.40 11.04 -13.64
CA ALA A 171 20.00 10.68 -13.43
C ALA A 171 19.68 9.28 -13.97
N LEU A 172 20.21 8.91 -15.13
CA LEU A 172 20.06 7.56 -15.68
C LEU A 172 20.75 6.49 -14.84
N GLU A 173 21.91 6.79 -14.26
CA GLU A 173 22.60 5.85 -13.36
C GLU A 173 21.84 5.67 -12.05
N ILE A 174 21.22 6.74 -11.50
CA ILE A 174 20.32 6.63 -10.34
C ILE A 174 19.13 5.72 -10.69
N ALA A 175 18.50 5.94 -11.85
CA ALA A 175 17.33 5.16 -12.27
C ALA A 175 17.65 3.69 -12.58
N ARG A 176 18.92 3.36 -12.85
CA ARG A 176 19.40 1.98 -13.07
C ARG A 176 19.86 1.29 -11.80
N SER A 177 19.94 2.01 -10.69
CA SER A 177 20.45 1.47 -9.44
C SER A 177 19.57 0.31 -8.95
N GLU A 178 20.19 -0.78 -8.52
CA GLU A 178 19.53 -1.91 -7.87
C GLU A 178 19.21 -1.61 -6.39
N CYS A 179 19.69 -0.47 -5.87
CA CYS A 179 19.37 0.01 -4.53
C CYS A 179 17.90 0.39 -4.41
N ASP A 180 17.15 -0.28 -3.55
CA ASP A 180 15.74 0.04 -3.27
C ASP A 180 15.56 1.51 -2.85
N SER A 181 16.38 2.04 -1.94
CA SER A 181 16.20 3.43 -1.48
C SER A 181 16.36 4.47 -2.60
N LEU A 182 17.31 4.28 -3.51
CA LEU A 182 17.52 5.17 -4.65
C LEU A 182 16.46 4.96 -5.74
N LYS A 183 16.11 3.69 -5.99
CA LYS A 183 15.11 3.29 -6.98
C LYS A 183 13.73 3.82 -6.63
N TRP A 184 13.31 3.74 -5.37
CA TRP A 184 11.99 4.16 -4.93
C TRP A 184 11.91 5.67 -4.63
N ASN A 185 12.97 6.29 -4.09
CA ASN A 185 12.89 7.68 -3.60
C ASN A 185 13.59 8.73 -4.47
N ALA A 186 14.56 8.36 -5.32
CA ALA A 186 15.40 9.32 -6.05
C ALA A 186 15.28 9.24 -7.58
N ALA A 187 14.95 8.08 -8.15
CA ALA A 187 14.97 7.87 -9.60
C ALA A 187 14.01 8.80 -10.37
N LYS A 188 12.72 8.85 -9.97
CA LYS A 188 11.68 9.68 -10.61
C LYS A 188 12.05 11.18 -10.60
N PRO A 189 12.36 11.81 -9.44
CA PRO A 189 12.75 13.23 -9.41
C PRO A 189 14.10 13.50 -10.09
N ALA A 190 15.07 12.58 -10.05
CA ALA A 190 16.36 12.78 -10.73
C ALA A 190 16.20 12.87 -12.26
N LEU A 191 15.38 11.98 -12.84
CA LEU A 191 15.07 12.00 -14.26
C LEU A 191 14.26 13.24 -14.66
N ALA A 192 13.32 13.69 -13.83
CA ALA A 192 12.60 14.94 -14.05
C ALA A 192 13.55 16.15 -14.06
N ILE A 193 14.45 16.26 -13.08
CA ILE A 193 15.49 17.30 -13.06
C ILE A 193 16.31 17.26 -14.35
N ALA A 194 16.70 16.08 -14.84
CA ALA A 194 17.45 15.97 -16.10
C ALA A 194 16.69 16.46 -17.33
N LEU A 195 15.36 16.34 -17.36
CA LEU A 195 14.53 16.89 -18.43
C LEU A 195 14.47 18.42 -18.42
N THR A 196 14.76 19.09 -17.30
CA THR A 196 14.86 20.57 -17.30
C THR A 196 16.02 21.08 -18.16
N SER A 197 17.14 20.34 -18.20
CA SER A 197 18.30 20.67 -19.04
C SER A 197 18.19 20.11 -20.46
N ARG A 198 17.52 18.95 -20.63
CA ARG A 198 17.37 18.26 -21.92
C ARG A 198 15.89 17.86 -22.16
N PRO A 199 14.97 18.81 -22.40
CA PRO A 199 13.53 18.56 -22.41
C PRO A 199 13.03 17.67 -23.55
N ASP A 200 13.80 17.58 -24.63
CA ASP A 200 13.48 16.77 -25.80
C ASP A 200 14.34 15.49 -25.90
N SER A 201 15.04 15.09 -24.84
CA SER A 201 15.87 13.87 -24.90
C SER A 201 15.01 12.60 -24.87
N PRO A 202 14.99 11.80 -25.95
CA PRO A 202 14.13 10.62 -26.03
C PRO A 202 14.50 9.56 -24.98
N VAL A 203 15.77 9.50 -24.57
CA VAL A 203 16.27 8.53 -23.58
C VAL A 203 15.75 8.84 -22.18
N LEU A 204 15.80 10.12 -21.77
CA LEU A 204 15.32 10.55 -20.46
C LEU A 204 13.79 10.43 -20.36
N LEU A 205 13.07 10.84 -21.40
CA LEU A 205 11.61 10.72 -21.48
C LEU A 205 11.17 9.25 -21.41
N TYR A 206 11.84 8.36 -22.15
CA TYR A 206 11.59 6.92 -22.10
C TYR A 206 11.89 6.34 -20.72
N ALA A 207 13.04 6.66 -20.12
CA ALA A 207 13.41 6.19 -18.79
C ALA A 207 12.39 6.62 -17.73
N LEU A 208 11.95 7.88 -17.76
CA LEU A 208 10.97 8.40 -16.82
C LEU A 208 9.59 7.76 -17.03
N SER A 209 9.18 7.53 -18.27
CA SER A 209 7.92 6.84 -18.57
C SER A 209 7.86 5.39 -18.03
N ARG A 210 9.01 4.77 -17.73
CA ARG A 210 9.07 3.44 -17.12
C ARG A 210 9.09 3.48 -15.60
N ALA A 211 9.50 4.61 -15.02
CA ALA A 211 9.60 4.80 -13.58
C ALA A 211 8.31 5.35 -12.97
N VAL A 212 7.57 6.19 -13.69
CA VAL A 212 6.30 6.77 -13.22
C VAL A 212 5.17 5.73 -13.24
N GLU A 213 4.38 5.69 -12.18
CA GLU A 213 3.23 4.79 -12.04
C GLU A 213 1.94 5.46 -12.55
N ALA A 214 1.81 6.76 -12.37
CA ALA A 214 0.69 7.58 -12.84
C ALA A 214 0.45 7.41 -14.36
N PRO A 215 -0.72 6.89 -14.78
CA PRO A 215 -0.95 6.44 -16.16
C PRO A 215 -0.92 7.59 -17.17
N ASP A 216 -1.47 8.74 -16.82
CA ASP A 216 -1.50 9.97 -17.62
C ASP A 216 -0.09 10.49 -17.95
N TYR A 217 0.77 10.67 -16.95
CA TYR A 217 2.17 11.09 -17.15
C TYR A 217 2.97 10.02 -17.88
N ARG A 218 2.78 8.74 -17.54
CA ARG A 218 3.46 7.63 -18.22
C ARG A 218 3.16 7.61 -19.72
N ILE A 219 1.90 7.78 -20.11
CA ILE A 219 1.50 7.88 -21.52
C ILE A 219 2.09 9.15 -22.16
N ALA A 220 1.96 10.32 -21.51
CA ALA A 220 2.44 11.59 -22.06
C ALA A 220 3.96 11.59 -22.29
N LEU A 221 4.73 11.06 -21.33
CA LEU A 221 6.18 10.90 -21.43
C LEU A 221 6.57 9.92 -22.54
N ALA A 222 5.91 8.77 -22.63
CA ALA A 222 6.19 7.78 -23.67
C ALA A 222 5.86 8.30 -25.07
N GLN A 223 4.76 9.04 -25.22
CA GLN A 223 4.41 9.75 -26.45
C GLN A 223 5.51 10.74 -26.84
N LYS A 224 5.89 11.62 -25.91
CA LYS A 224 6.91 12.65 -26.15
C LYS A 224 8.28 12.03 -26.46
N ALA A 225 8.63 10.92 -25.82
CA ALA A 225 9.84 10.16 -26.10
C ALA A 225 9.87 9.65 -27.55
N TYR A 226 8.74 9.16 -28.06
CA TYR A 226 8.63 8.69 -29.44
C TYR A 226 8.75 9.84 -30.44
N GLU A 227 8.05 10.96 -30.20
CA GLU A 227 8.10 12.16 -31.06
C GLU A 227 9.53 12.75 -31.13
N ALA A 228 10.29 12.70 -30.04
CA ALA A 228 11.67 13.18 -29.98
C ALA A 228 12.66 12.36 -30.86
N LEU A 229 12.29 11.17 -31.31
CA LEU A 229 13.12 10.36 -32.21
C LEU A 229 13.22 10.95 -33.61
N ASP A 230 12.31 11.86 -33.98
CA ASP A 230 12.28 12.51 -35.30
C ASP A 230 12.99 13.88 -35.29
N ALA A 231 13.65 14.24 -34.19
CA ALA A 231 14.43 15.47 -34.12
C ALA A 231 15.59 15.46 -35.15
N PRO A 232 15.92 16.62 -35.76
CA PRO A 232 17.00 16.70 -36.74
C PRO A 232 18.33 16.20 -36.16
N GLY A 233 19.00 15.27 -36.87
CA GLY A 233 20.28 14.68 -36.46
C GLY A 233 20.17 13.34 -35.74
N HIS A 234 18.97 12.83 -35.48
CA HIS A 234 18.74 11.50 -34.92
C HIS A 234 18.56 10.43 -36.02
N ASP A 235 19.59 9.64 -36.31
CA ASP A 235 19.47 8.40 -37.10
C ASP A 235 19.21 7.21 -36.17
N VAL A 236 17.97 7.10 -35.69
CA VAL A 236 17.57 6.07 -34.71
C VAL A 236 17.19 4.77 -35.42
N PRO A 237 17.85 3.63 -35.12
CA PRO A 237 17.50 2.34 -35.69
C PRO A 237 16.06 1.91 -35.39
N LEU A 238 15.48 1.17 -36.33
CA LEU A 238 14.14 0.61 -36.23
C LEU A 238 13.89 -0.16 -34.90
N PRO A 239 14.83 -0.98 -34.38
CA PRO A 239 14.63 -1.65 -33.10
C PRO A 239 14.37 -0.72 -31.91
N VAL A 240 15.09 0.41 -31.84
CA VAL A 240 14.96 1.38 -30.74
C VAL A 240 13.66 2.17 -30.86
N ARG A 241 13.31 2.57 -32.09
CA ARG A 241 12.00 3.19 -32.39
C ARG A 241 10.85 2.27 -31.97
N ALA A 242 10.94 0.98 -32.28
CA ALA A 242 9.93 -0.01 -31.89
C ALA A 242 9.83 -0.19 -30.37
N LEU A 243 10.96 -0.18 -29.65
CA LEU A 243 10.97 -0.31 -28.18
C LEU A 243 10.22 0.85 -27.51
N ILE A 244 10.53 2.09 -27.91
CA ILE A 244 9.88 3.29 -27.35
C ILE A 244 8.40 3.35 -27.78
N ALA A 245 8.08 2.98 -29.02
CA ALA A 245 6.70 2.91 -29.48
C ALA A 245 5.88 1.88 -28.69
N GLN A 246 6.45 0.71 -28.37
CA GLN A 246 5.80 -0.29 -27.53
C GLN A 246 5.56 0.21 -26.11
N GLN A 247 6.47 0.99 -25.53
CA GLN A 247 6.24 1.58 -24.21
C GLN A 247 5.02 2.50 -24.21
N TRP A 248 4.87 3.32 -25.24
CA TRP A 248 3.69 4.18 -25.39
C TRP A 248 2.41 3.38 -25.61
N LEU A 249 2.42 2.43 -26.54
CA LEU A 249 1.26 1.59 -26.83
C LEU A 249 0.85 0.75 -25.61
N GLY A 250 1.82 0.17 -24.91
CA GLY A 250 1.63 -0.58 -23.68
C GLY A 250 1.02 0.29 -22.58
N ALA A 251 1.49 1.53 -22.40
CA ALA A 251 0.90 2.46 -21.43
C ALA A 251 -0.57 2.80 -21.75
N LEU A 252 -0.92 3.00 -23.03
CA LEU A 252 -2.32 3.21 -23.43
C LEU A 252 -3.20 1.99 -23.12
N LEU A 253 -2.70 0.79 -23.39
CA LEU A 253 -3.40 -0.48 -23.12
C LEU A 253 -3.52 -0.75 -21.62
N ASP A 254 -2.46 -0.52 -20.85
CA ASP A 254 -2.46 -0.65 -19.39
C ASP A 254 -3.48 0.32 -18.77
N ALA A 255 -3.64 1.54 -19.32
CA ALA A 255 -4.62 2.52 -18.89
C ALA A 255 -6.06 2.27 -19.41
N GLY A 256 -6.27 1.28 -20.30
CA GLY A 256 -7.58 0.98 -20.86
C GLY A 256 -8.08 1.96 -21.91
N LEU A 257 -7.21 2.83 -22.45
CA LEU A 257 -7.53 3.79 -23.52
C LEU A 257 -7.52 3.09 -24.89
N ILE A 258 -8.43 2.13 -25.04
CA ILE A 258 -8.49 1.16 -26.14
C ILE A 258 -8.55 1.84 -27.52
N ASP A 259 -9.39 2.84 -27.69
CA ASP A 259 -9.54 3.53 -28.99
C ASP A 259 -8.26 4.25 -29.40
N GLN A 260 -7.59 4.89 -28.45
CA GLN A 260 -6.30 5.56 -28.70
C GLN A 260 -5.20 4.54 -29.02
N ALA A 261 -5.17 3.40 -28.32
CA ALA A 261 -4.20 2.33 -28.57
C ALA A 261 -4.36 1.72 -29.98
N LEU A 262 -5.60 1.38 -30.38
CA LEU A 262 -5.89 0.77 -31.68
C LEU A 262 -5.65 1.74 -32.84
N ALA A 263 -6.05 3.01 -32.68
CA ALA A 263 -5.74 4.06 -33.65
C ALA A 263 -4.22 4.20 -33.81
N ARG A 264 -3.49 4.26 -32.70
CA ARG A 264 -2.04 4.41 -32.73
C ARG A 264 -1.34 3.25 -33.42
N PHE A 265 -1.74 2.02 -33.11
CA PHE A 265 -1.20 0.83 -33.77
C PHE A 265 -1.44 0.88 -35.28
N SER A 266 -2.63 1.32 -35.72
CA SER A 266 -2.99 1.41 -37.14
C SER A 266 -2.17 2.44 -37.92
N GLU A 267 -1.82 3.55 -37.27
CA GLU A 267 -1.00 4.64 -37.83
C GLU A 267 0.49 4.31 -37.94
N TRP A 268 0.98 3.27 -37.26
CA TRP A 268 2.38 2.90 -37.35
C TRP A 268 2.80 2.56 -38.79
N PRO A 269 3.99 3.00 -39.24
CA PRO A 269 4.44 2.68 -40.58
C PRO A 269 4.48 1.17 -40.80
N PRO A 270 4.13 0.65 -42.00
CA PRO A 270 3.97 -0.78 -42.24
C PRO A 270 5.19 -1.63 -41.81
N ALA A 271 6.41 -1.12 -41.99
CA ALA A 271 7.63 -1.79 -41.55
C ALA A 271 7.71 -1.94 -40.02
N HIS A 272 7.29 -0.93 -39.24
CA HIS A 272 7.23 -1.00 -37.78
C HIS A 272 6.20 -2.03 -37.32
N ARG A 273 5.01 -2.04 -37.94
CA ARG A 273 3.98 -3.04 -37.64
C ARG A 273 4.43 -4.45 -37.98
N ALA A 274 5.03 -4.66 -39.15
CA ALA A 274 5.55 -5.96 -39.56
C ALA A 274 6.66 -6.45 -38.62
N GLY A 275 7.57 -5.56 -38.21
CA GLY A 275 8.61 -5.86 -37.22
C GLY A 275 8.03 -6.25 -35.86
N PHE A 276 7.07 -5.47 -35.33
CA PHE A 276 6.36 -5.77 -34.09
C PHE A 276 5.66 -7.13 -34.13
N LEU A 277 5.01 -7.45 -35.25
CA LEU A 277 4.30 -8.72 -35.42
C LEU A 277 5.23 -9.92 -35.62
N GLY A 278 6.49 -9.70 -36.00
CA GLY A 278 7.46 -10.74 -36.40
C GLY A 278 8.63 -10.98 -35.44
N ALA A 279 8.99 -10.03 -34.57
CA ALA A 279 10.12 -10.14 -33.64
C ALA A 279 9.68 -9.77 -32.21
N THR A 280 9.57 -10.77 -31.32
CA THR A 280 8.92 -10.58 -30.01
C THR A 280 9.79 -10.86 -28.78
N ARG A 281 11.11 -11.02 -28.92
CA ARG A 281 12.04 -11.19 -27.79
C ARG A 281 13.42 -10.60 -28.10
N GLY A 282 14.08 -10.07 -27.08
CA GLY A 282 15.46 -9.61 -27.16
C GLY A 282 15.70 -8.30 -26.42
N GLU A 283 16.89 -8.18 -25.83
CA GLU A 283 17.37 -6.94 -25.25
C GLU A 283 17.82 -5.98 -26.36
N VAL A 284 17.34 -4.74 -26.30
CA VAL A 284 17.79 -3.65 -27.16
C VAL A 284 18.72 -2.76 -26.34
N LYS A 285 19.93 -2.53 -26.85
CA LYS A 285 20.90 -1.58 -26.31
C LYS A 285 21.36 -0.66 -27.42
N PHE A 286 21.22 0.65 -27.23
CA PHE A 286 21.65 1.65 -28.19
C PHE A 286 22.04 2.95 -27.48
N GLU A 287 22.62 3.91 -28.20
CA GLU A 287 23.03 5.20 -27.66
C GLU A 287 22.44 6.33 -28.51
N ILE A 288 21.81 7.31 -27.85
CA ILE A 288 21.26 8.52 -28.47
C ILE A 288 21.75 9.70 -27.63
N GLU A 289 22.32 10.74 -28.26
CA GLU A 289 22.83 11.94 -27.58
C GLU A 289 23.86 11.68 -26.45
N GLY A 290 24.68 10.63 -26.59
CA GLY A 290 25.64 10.24 -25.54
C GLY A 290 25.02 9.48 -24.37
N LEU A 291 23.73 9.15 -24.44
CA LEU A 291 22.97 8.48 -23.40
C LEU A 291 22.53 7.10 -23.88
N SER A 292 22.85 6.07 -23.09
CA SER A 292 22.45 4.70 -23.42
C SER A 292 20.94 4.51 -23.16
N VAL A 293 20.23 3.92 -24.12
CA VAL A 293 18.89 3.37 -23.96
C VAL A 293 18.98 1.85 -23.92
N SER A 294 18.34 1.25 -22.93
CA SER A 294 18.22 -0.21 -22.81
C SER A 294 16.81 -0.63 -22.39
N GLY A 295 16.39 -1.79 -22.89
CA GLY A 295 15.11 -2.39 -22.51
C GLY A 295 14.85 -3.68 -23.26
N GLU A 296 13.86 -4.42 -22.78
CA GLU A 296 13.36 -5.63 -23.44
C GLU A 296 12.03 -5.32 -24.13
N TYR A 297 11.80 -5.96 -25.27
CA TYR A 297 10.49 -5.88 -25.93
C TYR A 297 9.40 -6.51 -25.08
N ARG A 298 8.23 -5.84 -25.03
CA ARG A 298 7.00 -6.39 -24.47
C ARG A 298 6.14 -6.90 -25.62
N ASP A 299 5.77 -8.18 -25.59
CA ASP A 299 4.85 -8.74 -26.58
C ASP A 299 3.41 -8.25 -26.30
N LEU A 300 3.00 -7.19 -26.99
CA LEU A 300 1.67 -6.57 -26.81
C LEU A 300 0.58 -7.18 -27.72
N ARG A 301 0.85 -8.29 -28.40
CA ARG A 301 -0.11 -8.87 -29.37
C ARG A 301 -1.38 -9.36 -28.68
N LEU A 302 -1.26 -9.96 -27.50
CA LEU A 302 -2.42 -10.36 -26.71
C LEU A 302 -3.17 -9.14 -26.15
N ASP A 303 -2.46 -8.10 -25.70
CA ASP A 303 -3.08 -6.86 -25.19
C ASP A 303 -3.88 -6.16 -26.31
N LEU A 304 -3.31 -6.05 -27.52
CA LEU A 304 -4.03 -5.55 -28.71
C LEU A 304 -5.21 -6.45 -29.12
N SER A 305 -5.06 -7.77 -28.99
CA SER A 305 -6.16 -8.71 -29.24
C SER A 305 -7.31 -8.49 -28.26
N ALA A 306 -7.01 -8.26 -26.98
CA ALA A 306 -8.02 -7.95 -25.96
C ALA A 306 -8.71 -6.62 -26.24
N ALA A 307 -7.94 -5.59 -26.61
CA ALA A 307 -8.46 -4.29 -27.02
C ALA A 307 -9.40 -4.38 -28.24
N ALA A 308 -9.02 -5.15 -29.27
CA ALA A 308 -9.86 -5.40 -30.44
C ALA A 308 -11.14 -6.16 -30.07
N ALA A 309 -11.04 -7.19 -29.22
CA ALA A 309 -12.19 -7.95 -28.74
C ALA A 309 -13.18 -7.08 -27.95
N LEU A 310 -12.69 -6.18 -27.10
CA LEU A 310 -13.51 -5.22 -26.35
C LEU A 310 -14.25 -4.23 -27.25
N ARG A 311 -13.70 -3.92 -28.43
CA ARG A 311 -14.35 -3.11 -29.47
C ARG A 311 -15.30 -3.90 -30.37
N GLY A 312 -15.38 -5.22 -30.20
CA GLY A 312 -16.17 -6.11 -31.05
C GLY A 312 -15.50 -6.45 -32.39
N ASP A 313 -14.23 -6.09 -32.61
CA ASP A 313 -13.47 -6.48 -33.79
C ASP A 313 -12.86 -7.88 -33.58
N THR A 314 -13.69 -8.90 -33.72
CA THR A 314 -13.31 -10.29 -33.49
C THR A 314 -12.30 -10.82 -34.50
N ASP A 315 -12.31 -10.31 -35.73
CA ASP A 315 -11.43 -10.76 -36.80
C ASP A 315 -9.99 -10.31 -36.53
N THR A 316 -9.80 -9.03 -36.22
CA THR A 316 -8.48 -8.51 -35.83
C THR A 316 -7.97 -9.19 -34.57
N ALA A 317 -8.83 -9.39 -33.56
CA ALA A 317 -8.47 -10.08 -32.33
C ALA A 317 -7.97 -11.51 -32.62
N GLN A 318 -8.71 -12.31 -33.41
CA GLN A 318 -8.29 -13.66 -33.77
C GLN A 318 -6.97 -13.68 -34.56
N GLN A 319 -6.77 -12.75 -35.49
CA GLN A 319 -5.54 -12.64 -36.27
C GLN A 319 -4.32 -12.31 -35.41
N LEU A 320 -4.46 -11.42 -34.43
CA LEU A 320 -3.38 -11.05 -33.50
C LEU A 320 -3.08 -12.20 -32.55
N MET A 321 -4.11 -12.81 -31.97
CA MET A 321 -4.00 -13.96 -31.07
C MET A 321 -3.27 -15.14 -31.75
N ALA A 322 -3.60 -15.44 -33.01
CA ALA A 322 -2.99 -16.55 -33.76
C ALA A 322 -1.48 -16.38 -34.04
N LYS A 323 -0.94 -15.16 -33.87
CA LYS A 323 0.50 -14.89 -34.04
C LYS A 323 1.32 -15.15 -32.78
N VAL A 324 0.64 -15.40 -31.65
CA VAL A 324 1.29 -15.68 -30.37
C VAL A 324 1.36 -17.18 -30.19
N SER A 325 2.59 -17.72 -30.19
CA SER A 325 2.85 -19.08 -29.74
C SER A 325 3.25 -19.00 -28.26
N PRO A 326 2.57 -19.69 -27.34
CA PRO A 326 2.98 -19.71 -25.94
C PRO A 326 4.43 -20.23 -25.86
N ALA A 327 5.25 -19.62 -25.01
CA ALA A 327 6.57 -20.18 -24.71
C ALA A 327 6.39 -21.64 -24.28
N ALA A 328 7.01 -22.58 -24.99
CA ALA A 328 7.10 -23.95 -24.51
C ALA A 328 7.97 -23.94 -23.25
N ASP A 329 7.38 -24.11 -22.08
CA ASP A 329 8.08 -24.76 -20.98
C ASP A 329 7.28 -25.98 -20.48
N PRO A 330 7.39 -27.12 -21.18
CA PRO A 330 6.77 -28.37 -20.76
C PRO A 330 7.61 -29.10 -19.70
N SER A 331 8.67 -28.48 -19.15
CA SER A 331 9.75 -29.21 -18.46
C SER A 331 9.66 -29.28 -16.94
N LEU A 332 8.58 -28.78 -16.32
CA LEU A 332 8.34 -28.91 -14.88
C LEU A 332 6.90 -29.38 -14.62
N GLU A 333 6.73 -30.67 -14.34
CA GLU A 333 5.50 -31.21 -13.75
C GLU A 333 5.16 -30.38 -12.49
N GLY A 334 4.02 -29.68 -12.52
CA GLY A 334 3.57 -28.82 -11.41
C GLY A 334 3.88 -27.32 -11.53
N ALA A 335 4.43 -26.82 -12.65
CA ALA A 335 4.62 -25.38 -12.85
C ALA A 335 3.29 -24.63 -13.09
N LYS A 336 3.14 -23.43 -12.49
CA LYS A 336 1.99 -22.54 -12.74
C LYS A 336 1.92 -22.15 -14.23
N PRO A 337 0.72 -22.03 -14.83
CA PRO A 337 0.58 -21.61 -16.23
C PRO A 337 1.14 -20.19 -16.42
N SER A 338 1.87 -19.95 -17.51
CA SER A 338 2.40 -18.62 -17.82
C SER A 338 1.28 -17.59 -18.02
N VAL A 339 1.58 -16.31 -17.79
CA VAL A 339 0.64 -15.19 -18.08
C VAL A 339 0.14 -15.25 -19.52
N GLU A 340 1.03 -15.54 -20.48
CA GLU A 340 0.67 -15.71 -21.89
C GLU A 340 -0.40 -16.81 -22.08
N THR A 341 -0.24 -17.95 -21.41
CA THR A 341 -1.18 -19.09 -21.49
C THR A 341 -2.56 -18.71 -20.94
N GLN A 342 -2.59 -18.09 -19.76
CA GLN A 342 -3.84 -17.67 -19.11
C GLN A 342 -4.58 -16.60 -19.94
N ARG A 343 -3.85 -15.64 -20.52
CA ARG A 343 -4.40 -14.61 -21.42
C ARG A 343 -4.94 -15.20 -22.72
N LEU A 344 -4.26 -16.19 -23.30
CA LEU A 344 -4.74 -16.93 -24.46
C LEU A 344 -6.03 -17.70 -24.17
N GLU A 345 -6.13 -18.32 -23.01
CA GLU A 345 -7.35 -19.04 -22.59
C GLU A 345 -8.55 -18.08 -22.44
N LEU A 346 -8.36 -16.97 -21.74
CA LEU A 346 -9.37 -15.92 -21.58
C LEU A 346 -9.83 -15.39 -22.94
N LEU A 347 -8.89 -15.00 -23.81
CA LEU A 347 -9.23 -14.49 -25.15
C LEU A 347 -9.90 -15.55 -26.02
N GLY A 348 -9.43 -16.80 -25.97
CA GLY A 348 -10.02 -17.91 -26.69
C GLY A 348 -11.47 -18.10 -26.29
N ARG A 349 -11.78 -18.00 -25.00
CA ARG A 349 -13.16 -18.06 -24.49
C ARG A 349 -13.97 -16.83 -24.86
N LEU A 350 -13.39 -15.63 -24.75
CA LEU A 350 -14.05 -14.37 -25.11
C LEU A 350 -14.43 -14.34 -26.61
N LEU A 351 -13.55 -14.80 -27.49
CA LEU A 351 -13.78 -14.80 -28.94
C LEU A 351 -14.62 -15.99 -29.42
N LYS A 352 -14.58 -17.12 -28.71
CA LYS A 352 -15.32 -18.34 -29.05
C LYS A 352 -16.04 -18.87 -27.80
N PRO A 353 -17.33 -18.54 -27.63
CA PRO A 353 -18.13 -19.08 -26.53
C PRO A 353 -18.11 -20.61 -26.52
N LYS A 354 -18.16 -21.22 -25.34
CA LYS A 354 -18.42 -22.65 -25.15
C LYS A 354 -19.53 -22.84 -24.13
N ASP A 355 -20.14 -24.01 -24.07
CA ASP A 355 -21.24 -24.26 -23.13
C ASP A 355 -20.74 -24.55 -21.70
N ALA A 356 -19.56 -25.14 -21.57
CA ALA A 356 -18.95 -25.47 -20.29
C ALA A 356 -18.80 -24.23 -19.40
N ASP A 357 -19.14 -24.35 -18.13
CA ASP A 357 -19.03 -23.28 -17.14
C ASP A 357 -17.57 -22.77 -16.99
N PRO A 358 -17.30 -21.46 -17.12
CA PRO A 358 -15.95 -20.90 -16.95
C PRO A 358 -15.53 -20.68 -15.48
N PHE A 359 -16.31 -21.09 -14.48
CA PHE A 359 -16.05 -20.86 -13.05
C PHE A 359 -14.60 -21.15 -12.62
N GLU A 360 -14.07 -22.35 -12.91
CA GLU A 360 -12.70 -22.74 -12.55
C GLU A 360 -11.64 -21.82 -13.18
N MET A 361 -11.82 -21.43 -14.44
CA MET A 361 -10.93 -20.49 -15.12
C MET A 361 -10.96 -19.12 -14.42
N PHE A 362 -12.13 -18.65 -13.98
CA PHE A 362 -12.24 -17.39 -13.23
C PHE A 362 -11.52 -17.46 -11.89
N VAL A 363 -11.72 -18.52 -11.11
CA VAL A 363 -11.05 -18.71 -9.81
C VAL A 363 -9.53 -18.77 -9.97
N GLN A 364 -9.03 -19.47 -11.00
CA GLN A 364 -7.59 -19.54 -11.28
C GLN A 364 -6.99 -18.17 -11.65
N LEU A 365 -7.67 -17.39 -12.50
CA LEU A 365 -7.24 -16.05 -12.87
C LEU A 365 -7.20 -15.11 -11.65
N LEU A 366 -8.20 -15.18 -10.77
CA LEU A 366 -8.29 -14.41 -9.53
C LEU A 366 -7.11 -14.71 -8.60
N ARG A 367 -6.86 -15.99 -8.30
CA ARG A 367 -5.77 -16.45 -7.43
C ARG A 367 -4.40 -16.02 -7.92
N ASN A 368 -4.15 -16.15 -9.21
CA ASN A 368 -2.85 -15.79 -9.79
C ASN A 368 -2.61 -14.29 -9.79
N GLY A 369 -3.67 -13.48 -9.90
CA GLY A 369 -3.60 -12.02 -9.81
C GLY A 369 -3.34 -11.46 -8.40
N GLN A 370 -3.38 -12.30 -7.36
CA GLN A 370 -3.16 -11.91 -5.96
C GLN A 370 -1.80 -12.36 -5.40
N SER A 371 -1.00 -13.09 -6.19
CA SER A 371 0.26 -13.68 -5.70
C SER A 371 1.40 -12.65 -5.64
N PRO A 372 2.03 -12.40 -4.48
CA PRO A 372 3.16 -11.46 -4.36
C PRO A 372 4.39 -11.85 -5.20
N SER A 373 4.48 -13.12 -5.62
CA SER A 373 5.58 -13.68 -6.41
C SER A 373 5.20 -14.06 -7.84
N GLY A 374 3.93 -13.87 -8.24
CA GLY A 374 3.41 -14.20 -9.56
C GLY A 374 3.16 -12.97 -10.42
N SER A 375 3.29 -13.09 -11.74
CA SER A 375 2.84 -12.04 -12.66
C SER A 375 1.33 -12.13 -12.84
N ASP A 376 0.61 -11.06 -12.45
CA ASP A 376 -0.85 -10.96 -12.57
C ASP A 376 -1.27 -11.03 -14.06
N PRO A 377 -2.00 -12.07 -14.51
CA PRO A 377 -2.42 -12.18 -15.90
C PRO A 377 -3.43 -11.10 -16.29
N LEU A 378 -4.12 -10.51 -15.31
CA LEU A 378 -5.11 -9.46 -15.47
C LEU A 378 -4.54 -8.06 -15.30
N ALA A 379 -3.22 -7.92 -15.14
CA ALA A 379 -2.56 -6.63 -14.99
C ALA A 379 -2.92 -5.65 -16.12
N GLY A 380 -3.31 -4.43 -15.73
CA GLY A 380 -3.80 -3.37 -16.61
C GLY A 380 -5.33 -3.34 -16.77
N ALA A 381 -5.88 -2.16 -17.05
CA ALA A 381 -7.32 -1.94 -17.19
C ALA A 381 -7.93 -2.65 -18.40
N THR A 382 -7.17 -2.88 -19.49
CA THR A 382 -7.67 -3.62 -20.67
C THR A 382 -8.04 -5.06 -20.31
N TRP A 383 -7.19 -5.78 -19.57
CA TRP A 383 -7.45 -7.19 -19.24
C TRP A 383 -8.56 -7.35 -18.20
N ARG A 384 -8.65 -6.44 -17.23
CA ARG A 384 -9.76 -6.41 -16.29
C ARG A 384 -11.10 -6.14 -16.98
N GLN A 385 -11.13 -5.21 -17.93
CA GLN A 385 -12.32 -5.00 -18.76
C GLN A 385 -12.66 -6.22 -19.62
N ALA A 386 -11.66 -6.92 -20.17
CA ALA A 386 -11.88 -8.14 -20.96
C ALA A 386 -12.47 -9.27 -20.11
N LEU A 387 -11.98 -9.47 -18.88
CA LEU A 387 -12.57 -10.42 -17.95
C LEU A 387 -13.96 -9.99 -17.51
N ALA A 388 -14.19 -8.70 -17.27
CA ALA A 388 -15.51 -8.19 -16.92
C ALA A 388 -16.55 -8.44 -18.02
N LEU A 389 -16.20 -8.16 -19.29
CA LEU A 389 -17.05 -8.45 -20.44
C LEU A 389 -17.35 -9.96 -20.55
N LEU A 390 -16.35 -10.80 -20.32
CA LEU A 390 -16.53 -12.25 -20.33
C LEU A 390 -17.46 -12.70 -19.18
N ALA A 391 -17.23 -12.22 -17.97
CA ALA A 391 -18.03 -12.54 -16.80
C ALA A 391 -19.50 -12.13 -16.99
N GLU A 392 -19.75 -10.92 -17.51
CA GLU A 392 -21.08 -10.42 -17.83
C GLU A 392 -21.80 -11.35 -18.84
N ARG A 393 -21.13 -11.69 -19.95
CA ARG A 393 -21.67 -12.62 -20.96
C ARG A 393 -21.97 -14.00 -20.38
N GLU A 394 -21.11 -14.48 -19.49
CA GLU A 394 -21.18 -15.81 -18.90
C GLU A 394 -22.08 -15.85 -17.64
N ARG A 395 -22.79 -14.76 -17.32
CA ARG A 395 -23.72 -14.61 -16.19
C ARG A 395 -23.06 -14.61 -14.80
N TYR A 396 -21.92 -13.95 -14.68
CA TYR A 396 -21.21 -13.64 -13.44
C TYR A 396 -21.14 -12.12 -13.22
N PRO A 397 -22.28 -11.45 -12.98
CA PRO A 397 -22.32 -10.00 -12.84
C PRO A 397 -21.49 -9.47 -11.67
N GLU A 398 -21.35 -10.22 -10.58
CA GLU A 398 -20.54 -9.85 -9.41
C GLU A 398 -19.05 -9.80 -9.77
N LEU A 399 -18.58 -10.79 -10.53
CA LEU A 399 -17.20 -10.79 -11.03
C LEU A 399 -16.97 -9.64 -12.02
N SER A 400 -17.95 -9.36 -12.89
CA SER A 400 -17.87 -8.23 -13.81
C SER A 400 -17.72 -6.91 -13.05
N GLY A 401 -18.61 -6.65 -12.07
CA GLY A 401 -18.55 -5.46 -11.24
C GLY A 401 -17.25 -5.36 -10.44
N TYR A 402 -16.81 -6.45 -9.82
CA TYR A 402 -15.55 -6.50 -9.08
C TYR A 402 -14.34 -6.16 -9.97
N MET A 403 -14.27 -6.70 -11.19
CA MET A 403 -13.18 -6.42 -12.12
C MET A 403 -13.17 -4.97 -12.62
N LEU A 404 -14.34 -4.40 -12.89
CA LEU A 404 -14.47 -3.00 -13.29
C LEU A 404 -14.07 -2.05 -12.16
N ARG A 405 -14.48 -2.30 -10.91
CA ARG A 405 -14.03 -1.50 -9.76
C ARG A 405 -12.54 -1.59 -9.55
N ARG A 406 -11.94 -2.78 -9.64
CA ARG A 406 -10.47 -2.94 -9.57
C ARG A 406 -9.76 -2.15 -10.66
N ALA A 407 -10.27 -2.19 -11.89
CA ALA A 407 -9.73 -1.39 -12.98
C ALA A 407 -9.84 0.12 -12.69
N SER A 408 -10.96 0.58 -12.12
CA SER A 408 -11.13 1.99 -11.74
C SER A 408 -10.16 2.45 -10.65
N ILE A 409 -10.01 1.64 -9.59
CA ILE A 409 -9.09 1.92 -8.46
C ILE A 409 -7.64 1.99 -8.92
N GLU A 410 -7.22 1.11 -9.84
CA GLU A 410 -5.86 1.16 -10.37
C GLU A 410 -5.57 2.43 -11.17
N LEU A 411 -6.59 3.03 -11.77
CA LEU A 411 -6.48 4.30 -12.48
C LEU A 411 -6.63 5.52 -11.54
N GLU A 412 -7.07 5.34 -10.30
CA GLU A 412 -7.30 6.42 -9.32
C GLU A 412 -6.04 7.13 -8.87
N TRP A 413 -4.87 6.48 -9.03
CA TRP A 413 -3.56 7.00 -8.64
C TRP A 413 -3.23 8.40 -9.24
N SER A 414 -3.99 8.89 -10.22
CA SER A 414 -3.83 10.22 -10.83
C SER A 414 -4.29 11.41 -9.98
N GLU A 415 -5.17 11.24 -8.98
CA GLU A 415 -5.90 12.39 -8.39
C GLU A 415 -5.39 12.94 -7.05
N GLY A 416 -4.50 12.24 -6.33
CA GLY A 416 -4.16 12.62 -4.93
C GLY A 416 -2.69 12.77 -4.57
N THR A 417 -1.78 12.09 -5.27
CA THR A 417 -0.36 12.02 -4.90
C THR A 417 0.50 12.12 -6.16
N ARG A 418 0.74 13.34 -6.64
CA ARG A 418 1.63 13.54 -7.80
C ARG A 418 3.04 13.07 -7.45
N GLU A 419 3.50 12.04 -8.16
CA GLU A 419 4.85 11.47 -8.00
C GLU A 419 5.96 12.46 -8.39
N ILE A 420 5.66 13.40 -9.28
CA ILE A 420 6.57 14.41 -9.81
C ILE A 420 5.84 15.75 -9.90
N ALA A 421 6.53 16.84 -9.56
CA ALA A 421 5.98 18.19 -9.69
C ALA A 421 5.92 18.63 -11.15
N ASP A 422 4.82 19.25 -11.59
CA ASP A 422 4.66 19.80 -12.94
C ASP A 422 5.79 20.75 -13.35
N ALA A 423 6.30 21.53 -12.38
CA ALA A 423 7.38 22.48 -12.59
C ALA A 423 8.71 21.84 -13.01
N ASP A 424 8.90 20.54 -12.71
CA ASP A 424 10.09 19.78 -13.06
C ASP A 424 9.96 19.06 -14.41
N LEU A 425 8.84 19.24 -15.16
CA LEU A 425 8.56 18.56 -16.42
C LEU A 425 8.37 19.53 -17.60
N PRO A 426 8.62 19.09 -18.85
CA PRO A 426 8.34 19.92 -20.03
C PRO A 426 6.85 20.28 -20.15
N GLU A 427 6.53 21.53 -20.49
CA GLU A 427 5.15 22.06 -20.56
C GLU A 427 4.22 21.21 -21.45
N ARG A 428 4.73 20.70 -22.58
CA ARG A 428 3.95 19.82 -23.48
C ARG A 428 3.61 18.48 -22.84
N VAL A 429 4.49 17.92 -22.01
CA VAL A 429 4.22 16.68 -21.27
C VAL A 429 3.12 16.94 -20.25
N VAL A 430 3.23 18.01 -19.46
CA VAL A 430 2.22 18.40 -18.45
C VAL A 430 0.86 18.63 -19.10
N SER A 431 0.81 19.42 -20.19
CA SER A 431 -0.44 19.71 -20.92
C SER A 431 -1.11 18.43 -21.45
N ARG A 432 -0.30 17.49 -21.98
CA ARG A 432 -0.81 16.22 -22.48
C ARG A 432 -1.26 15.30 -21.36
N ALA A 433 -0.55 15.26 -20.24
CA ALA A 433 -0.90 14.48 -19.06
C ALA A 433 -2.26 14.94 -18.50
N HIS A 434 -2.48 16.24 -18.32
CA HIS A 434 -3.78 16.76 -17.85
C HIS A 434 -4.95 16.37 -18.79
N ALA A 435 -4.77 16.47 -20.10
CA ALA A 435 -5.80 16.02 -21.05
C ALA A 435 -6.08 14.51 -20.98
N LEU A 436 -5.06 13.70 -20.64
CA LEU A 436 -5.20 12.26 -20.42
C LEU A 436 -5.85 11.96 -19.07
N ALA A 437 -5.56 12.73 -18.03
CA ALA A 437 -6.19 12.63 -16.72
C ALA A 437 -7.71 12.79 -16.83
N ASP A 438 -8.19 13.79 -17.58
CA ASP A 438 -9.62 13.98 -17.86
C ASP A 438 -10.23 12.77 -18.59
N ALA A 439 -9.53 12.22 -19.58
CA ALA A 439 -9.98 11.04 -20.31
C ALA A 439 -10.03 9.78 -19.42
N ILE A 440 -9.06 9.62 -18.53
CA ILE A 440 -8.97 8.51 -17.57
C ILE A 440 -10.06 8.64 -16.50
N ALA A 441 -10.31 9.85 -15.98
CA ALA A 441 -11.39 10.12 -15.03
C ALA A 441 -12.77 9.78 -15.63
N ASN A 442 -13.00 10.15 -16.89
CA ASN A 442 -14.22 9.77 -17.61
C ASN A 442 -14.33 8.24 -17.79
N LEU A 443 -13.23 7.55 -18.13
CA LEU A 443 -13.22 6.09 -18.23
C LEU A 443 -13.53 5.42 -16.90
N ARG A 444 -12.95 5.91 -15.79
CA ARG A 444 -13.25 5.45 -14.42
C ARG A 444 -14.74 5.57 -14.10
N GLN A 445 -15.32 6.75 -14.34
CA GLN A 445 -16.75 6.97 -14.11
C GLN A 445 -17.63 5.99 -14.90
N VAL A 446 -17.27 5.69 -16.16
CA VAL A 446 -17.98 4.70 -16.98
C VAL A 446 -17.84 3.29 -16.39
N MET A 447 -16.63 2.90 -15.95
CA MET A 447 -16.39 1.59 -15.34
C MET A 447 -17.14 1.45 -14.01
N ASP A 448 -17.14 2.47 -13.17
CA ASP A 448 -17.84 2.47 -11.88
C ASP A 448 -19.35 2.40 -12.09
N SER A 449 -19.90 3.16 -13.04
CA SER A 449 -21.33 3.10 -13.38
C SER A 449 -21.73 1.70 -13.89
N ARG A 450 -20.90 1.08 -14.74
CA ARG A 450 -21.14 -0.30 -15.20
C ARG A 450 -20.99 -1.32 -14.07
N ALA A 451 -20.07 -1.11 -13.14
CA ALA A 451 -19.91 -1.98 -11.98
C ALA A 451 -21.12 -1.90 -11.04
N ASP A 452 -21.66 -0.70 -10.82
CA ASP A 452 -22.90 -0.47 -10.08
C ASP A 452 -24.08 -1.15 -10.77
N ALA A 453 -24.22 -1.01 -12.09
CA ALA A 453 -25.26 -1.68 -12.87
C ALA A 453 -25.15 -3.21 -12.80
N ALA A 454 -23.94 -3.77 -12.95
CA ALA A 454 -23.71 -5.22 -12.87
C ALA A 454 -24.04 -5.77 -11.49
N SER A 455 -23.63 -5.07 -10.42
CA SER A 455 -24.02 -5.45 -9.06
C SER A 455 -25.52 -5.21 -8.78
N GLY A 456 -26.25 -4.50 -9.64
CA GLY A 456 -27.67 -4.15 -9.51
C GLY A 456 -27.93 -2.98 -8.55
N GLN A 457 -26.92 -2.18 -8.21
CA GLN A 457 -27.00 -1.06 -7.29
C GLN A 457 -27.91 0.09 -7.75
N GLU A 458 -28.41 0.01 -8.99
CA GLU A 458 -29.43 0.92 -9.56
C GLU A 458 -30.87 0.55 -9.14
N GLY A 459 -31.08 -0.58 -8.44
CA GLY A 459 -32.41 -1.06 -8.07
C GLY A 459 -33.10 -0.24 -6.96
N ASN A 460 -34.36 0.15 -7.19
CA ASN A 460 -35.20 0.94 -6.27
C ASN A 460 -35.48 0.30 -4.89
N ALA A 461 -35.22 -1.01 -4.72
CA ALA A 461 -35.61 -1.76 -3.53
C ALA A 461 -34.72 -1.50 -2.28
N ASP A 462 -33.53 -0.94 -2.45
CA ASP A 462 -32.66 -0.42 -1.36
C ASP A 462 -32.80 1.10 -1.19
N GLY A 463 -33.62 1.75 -2.04
CA GLY A 463 -33.63 3.20 -2.17
C GLY A 463 -34.02 3.95 -0.89
N ALA A 464 -35.00 3.43 -0.14
CA ALA A 464 -35.46 4.03 1.11
C ALA A 464 -34.41 3.90 2.23
N VAL A 465 -33.95 2.68 2.51
CA VAL A 465 -32.90 2.41 3.52
C VAL A 465 -31.64 3.19 3.19
N ARG A 466 -31.20 3.20 1.93
CA ARG A 466 -30.02 3.98 1.49
C ARG A 466 -30.18 5.46 1.76
N GLN A 467 -31.36 6.05 1.50
CA GLN A 467 -31.62 7.46 1.79
C GLN A 467 -31.58 7.74 3.30
N THR A 468 -32.18 6.87 4.10
CA THR A 468 -32.16 6.93 5.57
C THR A 468 -30.72 6.85 6.10
N VAL A 469 -29.98 5.79 5.77
CA VAL A 469 -28.58 5.61 6.17
C VAL A 469 -27.70 6.78 5.74
N SER A 470 -27.83 7.23 4.49
CA SER A 470 -27.07 8.39 3.98
C SER A 470 -27.38 9.68 4.75
N ARG A 471 -28.65 9.90 5.13
CA ARG A 471 -29.07 11.04 5.98
C ARG A 471 -28.46 10.93 7.37
N LEU A 472 -28.54 9.76 8.00
CA LEU A 472 -28.03 9.49 9.35
C LEU A 472 -26.50 9.66 9.42
N LEU A 473 -25.76 9.22 8.40
CA LEU A 473 -24.30 9.36 8.36
C LEU A 473 -23.84 10.80 8.08
N ARG A 474 -24.70 11.64 7.50
CA ARG A 474 -24.42 13.07 7.27
C ARG A 474 -24.88 13.95 8.43
N SER A 475 -25.69 13.44 9.35
CA SER A 475 -26.14 14.20 10.51
C SER A 475 -24.99 14.42 11.49
N PRO A 476 -25.00 15.54 12.25
CA PRO A 476 -24.03 15.76 13.32
C PRO A 476 -24.06 14.61 14.33
N ARG A 477 -22.89 14.22 14.82
CA ARG A 477 -22.75 13.18 15.85
C ARG A 477 -23.46 13.58 17.14
N LEU A 478 -24.17 12.65 17.76
CA LEU A 478 -24.72 12.84 19.10
C LEU A 478 -23.58 12.89 20.13
N ALA A 479 -23.56 13.96 20.92
CA ALA A 479 -22.61 14.15 22.02
C ALA A 479 -23.40 14.28 23.33
N PRO A 480 -23.65 13.18 24.05
CA PRO A 480 -24.53 13.17 25.23
C PRO A 480 -23.89 13.84 26.46
N PHE A 481 -22.75 14.53 26.30
CA PHE A 481 -21.91 14.97 27.40
C PHE A 481 -21.42 16.41 27.24
N LYS A 482 -21.08 17.03 28.37
CA LYS A 482 -20.37 18.31 28.44
C LYS A 482 -19.00 18.12 29.08
N GLU A 483 -17.95 18.60 28.42
CA GLU A 483 -16.59 18.62 28.96
C GLU A 483 -16.46 19.73 30.02
N ARG A 484 -15.91 19.39 31.19
CA ARG A 484 -15.71 20.29 32.32
C ARG A 484 -14.30 20.13 32.90
N PRO A 485 -13.66 21.20 33.40
CA PRO A 485 -12.43 21.05 34.16
C PRO A 485 -12.70 20.35 35.49
N LEU A 486 -11.82 19.44 35.91
CA LEU A 486 -11.90 18.79 37.21
C LEU A 486 -11.78 19.85 38.32
N PRO A 487 -12.62 19.82 39.37
CA PRO A 487 -12.52 20.77 40.47
C PRO A 487 -11.13 20.73 41.11
N GLN A 488 -10.53 21.90 41.39
CA GLN A 488 -9.19 21.97 41.99
C GLN A 488 -9.09 21.26 43.36
N THR A 489 -10.22 21.09 44.05
CA THR A 489 -10.34 20.38 45.32
C THR A 489 -10.32 18.84 45.17
N ILE A 490 -10.40 18.33 43.94
CA ILE A 490 -10.46 16.91 43.61
C ILE A 490 -9.28 16.61 42.68
N PRO A 491 -8.07 16.34 43.21
CA PRO A 491 -6.92 16.06 42.35
C PRO A 491 -7.05 14.68 41.69
N PRO A 492 -6.48 14.47 40.48
CA PRO A 492 -6.42 13.17 39.82
C PRO A 492 -5.72 12.11 40.68
N VAL A 493 -6.20 10.87 40.60
CA VAL A 493 -5.58 9.72 41.28
C VAL A 493 -4.38 9.23 40.47
N GLN A 494 -3.21 9.13 41.11
CA GLN A 494 -2.01 8.53 40.51
C GLN A 494 -1.68 7.20 41.21
N LEU A 495 -1.81 6.10 40.49
CA LEU A 495 -1.46 4.75 40.94
C LEU A 495 -0.47 4.12 39.96
N SER A 496 0.38 3.21 40.45
CA SER A 496 1.16 2.34 39.56
C SER A 496 0.24 1.29 38.91
N GLU A 497 0.57 0.80 37.72
CA GLU A 497 -0.25 -0.22 37.01
C GLU A 497 -0.53 -1.47 37.87
N LYS A 498 0.47 -1.91 38.66
CA LYS A 498 0.33 -3.07 39.56
C LYS A 498 -0.70 -2.80 40.66
N GLU A 499 -0.70 -1.59 41.21
CA GLU A 499 -1.62 -1.19 42.26
C GLU A 499 -3.04 -0.99 41.72
N GLU A 500 -3.16 -0.37 40.55
CA GLU A 500 -4.43 -0.20 39.84
C GLU A 500 -5.08 -1.56 39.56
N LYS A 501 -4.35 -2.51 38.96
CA LYS A 501 -4.85 -3.87 38.69
C LYS A 501 -5.32 -4.58 39.95
N ARG A 502 -4.51 -4.52 41.03
CA ARG A 502 -4.85 -5.15 42.32
C ARG A 502 -6.14 -4.58 42.90
N ARG A 503 -6.24 -3.26 42.99
CA ARG A 503 -7.43 -2.60 43.56
C ARG A 503 -8.68 -2.82 42.70
N LEU A 504 -8.54 -2.81 41.38
CA LEU A 504 -9.68 -3.05 40.48
C LEU A 504 -10.19 -4.48 40.67
N GLN A 505 -9.30 -5.46 40.79
CA GLN A 505 -9.66 -6.84 41.10
C GLN A 505 -10.39 -6.97 42.45
N GLU A 506 -9.96 -6.23 43.48
CA GLU A 506 -10.64 -6.16 44.77
C GLU A 506 -12.05 -5.54 44.64
N GLN A 507 -12.22 -4.45 43.88
CA GLN A 507 -13.52 -3.83 43.63
C GLN A 507 -14.46 -4.71 42.80
N LEU A 508 -13.93 -5.60 41.98
CA LEU A 508 -14.69 -6.55 41.17
C LEU A 508 -15.06 -7.84 41.91
N ALA A 509 -14.45 -8.10 43.07
CA ALA A 509 -14.67 -9.33 43.82
C ALA A 509 -16.17 -9.54 44.11
N GLY A 510 -16.69 -10.69 43.68
CA GLY A 510 -18.09 -11.08 43.85
C GLY A 510 -19.08 -10.46 42.86
N LEU A 511 -18.63 -9.68 41.87
CA LEU A 511 -19.47 -9.19 40.77
C LEU A 511 -19.34 -10.12 39.56
N ILE A 512 -20.48 -10.42 38.93
CA ILE A 512 -20.54 -11.04 37.61
C ILE A 512 -21.18 -10.01 36.70
N LEU A 513 -20.38 -9.35 35.88
CA LEU A 513 -20.87 -8.37 34.91
C LEU A 513 -21.62 -9.06 33.76
N PRO A 514 -22.51 -8.36 33.06
CA PRO A 514 -23.11 -8.88 31.83
C PRO A 514 -22.06 -9.35 30.82
N ASP A 515 -22.40 -10.39 30.06
CA ASP A 515 -21.53 -10.93 29.01
C ASP A 515 -21.11 -9.81 28.04
N GLY A 516 -19.83 -9.78 27.66
CA GLY A 516 -19.32 -8.81 26.68
C GLY A 516 -18.85 -7.47 27.23
N LEU A 517 -18.92 -7.27 28.55
CA LEU A 517 -18.45 -6.05 29.20
C LEU A 517 -17.18 -6.30 30.02
N GLU A 518 -16.08 -5.63 29.64
CA GLU A 518 -14.84 -5.63 30.42
C GLU A 518 -14.86 -4.44 31.39
N PRO A 519 -14.69 -4.64 32.71
CA PRO A 519 -14.71 -3.53 33.66
C PRO A 519 -13.54 -2.57 33.45
N VAL A 520 -13.86 -1.28 33.47
CA VAL A 520 -12.86 -0.19 33.48
C VAL A 520 -12.87 0.48 34.84
N ARG A 521 -14.05 0.88 35.33
CA ARG A 521 -14.21 1.57 36.62
C ARG A 521 -15.49 1.12 37.29
N VAL A 522 -15.44 0.86 38.60
CA VAL A 522 -16.61 0.41 39.37
C VAL A 522 -16.71 1.18 40.68
N GLU A 523 -17.91 1.64 41.00
CA GLU A 523 -18.22 2.24 42.30
C GLU A 523 -19.39 1.53 42.96
N ARG A 524 -19.32 1.41 44.29
CA ARG A 524 -20.33 0.78 45.12
C ARG A 524 -20.74 1.72 46.24
N GLU A 525 -22.03 1.95 46.36
CA GLU A 525 -22.64 2.69 47.48
C GLU A 525 -23.79 1.87 48.05
N GLY A 526 -23.57 1.24 49.20
CA GLY A 526 -24.54 0.30 49.79
C GLY A 526 -24.82 -0.89 48.86
N LYS A 527 -26.06 -0.98 48.35
CA LYS A 527 -26.47 -2.00 47.37
C LYS A 527 -26.41 -1.50 45.92
N GLN A 528 -26.18 -0.21 45.70
CA GLN A 528 -26.04 0.33 44.36
C GLN A 528 -24.62 0.07 43.86
N VAL A 529 -24.51 -0.41 42.63
CA VAL A 529 -23.24 -0.61 41.92
C VAL A 529 -23.38 0.04 40.55
N VAL A 530 -22.44 0.90 40.20
CA VAL A 530 -22.34 1.49 38.87
C VAL A 530 -20.98 1.15 38.31
N ALA A 531 -20.95 0.60 37.09
CA ALA A 531 -19.72 0.25 36.41
C ALA A 531 -19.67 0.88 35.03
N VAL A 532 -18.51 1.45 34.70
CA VAL A 532 -18.12 1.79 33.33
C VAL A 532 -17.30 0.62 32.81
N CYS A 533 -17.70 0.11 31.65
CA CYS A 533 -17.11 -1.04 31.00
C CYS A 533 -16.64 -0.68 29.59
N ALA A 534 -15.65 -1.41 29.08
CA ALA A 534 -15.28 -1.41 27.68
C ALA A 534 -15.99 -2.56 26.95
N SER A 535 -16.44 -2.31 25.74
CA SER A 535 -16.95 -3.34 24.84
C SER A 535 -16.76 -2.96 23.39
N GLN A 536 -16.50 -3.95 22.54
CA GLN A 536 -16.41 -3.77 21.09
C GLN A 536 -17.74 -4.02 20.36
N ASP A 537 -18.84 -4.29 21.08
CA ASP A 537 -20.12 -4.66 20.46
C ASP A 537 -20.51 -3.70 19.33
N PHE A 538 -20.59 -2.39 19.61
CA PHE A 538 -20.88 -1.39 18.57
C PHE A 538 -19.62 -0.74 17.98
N ASP A 539 -18.41 -1.17 18.36
CA ASP A 539 -17.18 -0.50 17.95
C ASP A 539 -16.02 -1.47 17.67
N PRO A 540 -16.02 -2.09 16.48
CA PRO A 540 -14.94 -2.98 16.04
C PRO A 540 -13.74 -2.15 15.58
N VAL A 541 -12.94 -1.74 16.55
CA VAL A 541 -11.71 -0.93 16.36
C VAL A 541 -10.48 -1.75 15.98
N GLY A 542 -10.63 -3.06 15.78
CA GLY A 542 -9.54 -3.97 15.48
C GLY A 542 -8.46 -3.92 16.56
N GLU A 543 -7.22 -3.67 16.14
CA GLU A 543 -6.03 -3.63 17.02
C GLU A 543 -5.81 -2.28 17.73
N LEU A 544 -6.64 -1.26 17.46
CA LEU A 544 -6.41 0.10 17.97
C LEU A 544 -6.87 0.32 19.42
N SER A 545 -7.94 -0.33 19.87
CA SER A 545 -8.44 -0.16 21.24
C SER A 545 -9.35 -1.30 21.69
N ARG A 546 -9.84 -1.25 22.94
CA ARG A 546 -10.84 -2.19 23.46
C ARG A 546 -12.29 -1.83 23.09
N GLY A 547 -12.49 -0.89 22.16
CA GLY A 547 -13.80 -0.46 21.68
C GLY A 547 -14.30 0.81 22.39
N ALA A 548 -15.53 0.77 22.86
CA ALA A 548 -16.23 1.91 23.42
C ALA A 548 -16.68 1.70 24.87
N TYR A 549 -17.02 2.79 25.55
CA TYR A 549 -17.47 2.78 26.93
C TYR A 549 -18.98 2.54 27.03
N TRP A 550 -19.34 1.68 27.98
CA TRP A 550 -20.71 1.33 28.35
C TRP A 550 -20.89 1.56 29.84
N VAL A 551 -22.13 1.84 30.27
CA VAL A 551 -22.49 1.96 31.68
C VAL A 551 -23.50 0.89 32.04
N VAL A 552 -23.28 0.21 33.17
CA VAL A 552 -24.26 -0.72 33.76
C VAL A 552 -24.51 -0.37 35.22
N GLN A 553 -25.76 -0.54 35.64
CA GLN A 553 -26.20 -0.27 37.00
C GLN A 553 -26.82 -1.52 37.63
N SER A 554 -26.58 -1.70 38.93
CA SER A 554 -27.22 -2.71 39.75
C SER A 554 -27.71 -2.10 41.05
N MET A 555 -28.92 -2.48 41.48
CA MET A 555 -29.53 -1.99 42.72
C MET A 555 -29.49 -3.02 43.86
N ASN A 556 -28.89 -4.20 43.64
CA ASN A 556 -28.86 -5.31 44.58
C ASN A 556 -27.46 -5.89 44.79
N GLY A 557 -26.43 -5.05 44.67
CA GLY A 557 -25.05 -5.42 44.93
C GLY A 557 -24.39 -6.22 43.79
N GLY A 558 -24.90 -6.10 42.57
CA GLY A 558 -24.38 -6.79 41.39
C GLY A 558 -24.96 -8.17 41.14
N MET A 559 -26.09 -8.52 41.78
CA MET A 559 -26.79 -9.79 41.50
C MET A 559 -27.57 -9.75 40.19
N THR A 560 -28.17 -8.60 39.87
CA THR A 560 -28.82 -8.33 38.58
C THR A 560 -28.42 -6.96 38.07
N TRP A 561 -28.33 -6.82 36.76
CA TRP A 561 -27.97 -5.58 36.08
C TRP A 561 -29.13 -5.04 35.25
N GLN A 562 -29.25 -3.73 35.19
CA GLN A 562 -30.08 -3.05 34.19
C GLN A 562 -29.46 -3.22 32.80
N ALA A 563 -30.23 -2.89 31.76
CA ALA A 563 -29.75 -2.90 30.39
C ALA A 563 -28.47 -2.04 30.27
N PRO A 564 -27.39 -2.56 29.66
CA PRO A 564 -26.20 -1.76 29.40
C PRO A 564 -26.49 -0.56 28.51
N LEU A 565 -25.97 0.61 28.89
CA LEU A 565 -26.15 1.86 28.14
C LEU A 565 -24.87 2.21 27.39
N TYR A 566 -24.95 2.30 26.07
CA TYR A 566 -23.86 2.77 25.22
C TYR A 566 -23.66 4.27 25.42
N THR A 567 -22.42 4.69 25.72
CA THR A 567 -22.15 6.10 26.05
C THR A 567 -21.86 6.99 24.84
N GLY A 568 -21.67 6.39 23.66
CA GLY A 568 -21.12 7.09 22.50
C GLY A 568 -19.61 7.42 22.62
N LEU A 569 -18.95 7.13 23.75
CA LEU A 569 -17.54 7.43 23.96
C LEU A 569 -16.66 6.26 23.53
N ARG A 570 -15.71 6.54 22.64
CA ARG A 570 -14.74 5.56 22.12
C ARG A 570 -13.39 5.72 22.83
N ILE A 571 -12.76 4.60 23.18
CA ILE A 571 -11.44 4.60 23.82
C ILE A 571 -10.44 5.24 22.85
N THR A 572 -9.62 6.18 23.35
CA THR A 572 -8.61 6.98 22.60
C THR A 572 -9.15 7.84 21.45
N MET A 573 -10.47 8.06 21.40
CA MET A 573 -11.13 8.92 20.40
C MET A 573 -12.17 9.88 21.01
N PRO A 574 -11.77 10.86 21.84
CA PRO A 574 -10.39 11.12 22.30
C PRO A 574 -10.12 10.69 23.75
N TYR A 575 -11.11 10.14 24.46
CA TYR A 575 -11.03 10.00 25.92
C TYR A 575 -10.55 8.62 26.36
N VAL A 576 -9.84 8.59 27.49
CA VAL A 576 -9.49 7.40 28.25
C VAL A 576 -10.01 7.58 29.67
N VAL A 577 -10.84 6.65 30.12
CA VAL A 577 -11.38 6.61 31.47
C VAL A 577 -10.35 5.94 32.39
N PRO A 578 -9.87 6.64 33.45
CA PRO A 578 -9.03 6.03 34.46
C PRO A 578 -9.87 5.06 35.33
N SER A 579 -9.25 3.97 35.79
CA SER A 579 -9.95 2.98 36.62
C SER A 579 -10.33 3.52 38.00
N PHE A 580 -9.66 4.59 38.46
CA PHE A 580 -9.88 5.24 39.75
C PHE A 580 -9.90 6.75 39.61
N SER A 581 -10.70 7.40 40.46
CA SER A 581 -10.86 8.85 40.50
C SER A 581 -11.38 9.26 41.87
N ASN A 582 -11.07 10.50 42.27
CA ASN A 582 -11.63 11.11 43.48
C ASN A 582 -12.98 11.80 43.21
N LEU A 583 -13.37 11.94 41.94
CA LEU A 583 -14.69 12.44 41.54
C LEU A 583 -15.68 11.27 41.63
N PRO A 584 -16.78 11.34 42.41
CA PRO A 584 -17.79 10.30 42.43
C PRO A 584 -18.33 10.02 41.02
N LEU A 585 -18.51 8.75 40.64
CA LEU A 585 -18.94 8.36 39.29
C LEU A 585 -20.37 8.82 38.96
N THR A 586 -21.20 9.04 39.98
CA THR A 586 -22.60 9.46 39.82
C THR A 586 -22.88 10.79 40.51
N SER A 587 -23.83 11.53 39.96
CA SER A 587 -24.48 12.69 40.59
C SER A 587 -26.00 12.46 40.67
N ALA A 588 -26.73 13.42 41.23
CA ALA A 588 -28.19 13.40 41.21
C ALA A 588 -28.77 13.42 39.78
N ASP A 589 -28.07 14.04 38.83
CA ASP A 589 -28.56 14.33 37.49
C ASP A 589 -27.96 13.42 36.38
N GLY A 590 -26.89 12.67 36.68
CA GLY A 590 -26.16 11.92 35.65
C GLY A 590 -24.89 11.21 36.10
N LEU A 591 -24.12 10.77 35.10
CA LEU A 591 -22.76 10.26 35.22
C LEU A 591 -21.75 11.42 35.27
N GLN A 592 -20.76 11.29 36.14
CA GLN A 592 -19.59 12.17 36.22
C GLN A 592 -18.34 11.34 35.96
N LEU A 593 -17.79 11.47 34.76
CA LEU A 593 -16.70 10.61 34.31
C LEU A 593 -15.40 11.41 34.19
N GLU A 594 -14.51 11.30 35.18
CA GLU A 594 -13.13 11.77 35.00
C GLU A 594 -12.52 11.07 33.78
N VAL A 595 -11.82 11.83 32.93
CA VAL A 595 -11.17 11.33 31.72
C VAL A 595 -9.80 11.96 31.54
N VAL A 596 -8.93 11.22 30.87
CA VAL A 596 -7.71 11.76 30.26
C VAL A 596 -7.97 11.87 28.76
N VAL A 597 -7.74 13.04 28.18
CA VAL A 597 -7.73 13.21 26.73
C VAL A 597 -6.45 12.58 26.21
N ARG A 598 -6.57 11.59 25.32
CA ARG A 598 -5.51 10.97 24.52
C ARG A 598 -6.05 10.71 23.12
N GLU A 599 -6.13 11.78 22.34
CA GLU A 599 -6.67 11.75 20.98
C GLU A 599 -5.64 11.13 20.03
N LEU A 600 -6.00 10.03 19.39
CA LEU A 600 -5.19 9.41 18.35
C LEU A 600 -5.14 10.27 17.09
N ASP A 601 -3.96 10.44 16.50
CA ASP A 601 -3.81 10.99 15.15
C ASP A 601 -4.08 9.89 14.11
N THR A 602 -5.30 9.84 13.60
CA THR A 602 -5.74 8.80 12.67
C THR A 602 -5.00 8.82 11.33
N SER A 603 -4.34 9.93 10.99
CA SER A 603 -3.50 10.02 9.77
C SER A 603 -2.18 9.24 9.88
N THR A 604 -1.79 8.84 11.10
CA THR A 604 -0.55 8.11 11.38
C THR A 604 -0.76 6.61 11.56
N ILE A 605 -1.97 6.11 11.30
CA ILE A 605 -2.27 4.67 11.39
C ILE A 605 -1.72 3.99 10.13
N PHE A 606 -0.66 3.22 10.29
CA PHE A 606 -0.14 2.28 9.28
C PHE A 606 -0.37 0.85 9.77
N PHE A 607 -0.37 -0.15 8.89
CA PHE A 607 -0.60 -1.55 9.28
C PHE A 607 0.70 -2.36 9.26
N PRO A 608 1.00 -3.13 10.33
CA PRO A 608 0.27 -3.22 11.61
C PRO A 608 0.32 -1.91 12.41
N PRO A 609 -0.74 -1.54 13.18
CA PRO A 609 -0.88 -0.25 13.86
C PRO A 609 -0.03 -0.17 15.12
N ILE A 610 1.28 -0.18 14.93
CA ILE A 610 2.29 0.00 15.96
C ILE A 610 2.70 1.49 15.97
N ALA A 611 2.81 2.08 17.16
CA ALA A 611 3.37 3.42 17.36
C ALA A 611 2.59 4.61 16.72
N SER A 612 1.26 4.54 16.66
CA SER A 612 0.42 5.68 16.24
C SER A 612 0.60 6.91 17.17
N ARG A 613 0.58 8.11 16.58
CA ARG A 613 0.87 9.37 17.29
C ARG A 613 -0.34 9.86 18.09
N ILE A 614 -0.09 10.46 19.26
CA ILE A 614 -1.09 11.24 20.00
C ILE A 614 -1.14 12.68 19.46
N LYS A 615 -2.32 13.12 19.04
CA LYS A 615 -2.61 14.47 18.56
C LYS A 615 -2.85 15.47 19.71
N ARG A 616 -3.55 15.03 20.77
CA ARG A 616 -3.87 15.84 21.95
C ARG A 616 -3.77 14.98 23.22
N GLU A 617 -3.05 15.49 24.22
CA GLU A 617 -2.99 14.90 25.56
C GLU A 617 -3.36 15.96 26.62
N GLN A 618 -4.32 15.65 27.50
CA GLN A 618 -4.76 16.55 28.59
C GLN A 618 -5.35 15.76 29.76
N SER A 619 -4.99 16.12 30.99
CA SER A 619 -5.55 15.57 32.23
C SER A 619 -6.36 16.61 32.99
N GLY A 620 -7.09 16.18 34.03
CA GLY A 620 -7.86 17.09 34.89
C GLY A 620 -9.15 17.58 34.23
N VAL A 621 -9.82 16.68 33.50
CA VAL A 621 -11.08 16.92 32.80
C VAL A 621 -12.08 15.85 33.21
N PHE A 622 -13.36 16.20 33.28
CA PHE A 622 -14.44 15.22 33.44
C PHE A 622 -15.58 15.50 32.47
N LEU A 623 -16.35 14.46 32.17
CA LEU A 623 -17.54 14.50 31.33
C LEU A 623 -18.77 14.42 32.22
N GLU A 624 -19.66 15.39 32.05
CA GLU A 624 -20.98 15.43 32.67
C GLU A 624 -22.00 14.86 31.68
N ILE A 625 -22.58 13.68 31.97
CA ILE A 625 -23.47 12.94 31.07
C ILE A 625 -24.83 12.72 31.76
N PRO A 626 -25.89 13.44 31.38
CA PRO A 626 -27.20 13.27 31.99
C PRO A 626 -27.79 11.88 31.73
N TRP A 627 -28.42 11.25 32.74
CA TRP A 627 -29.04 9.93 32.57
C TRP A 627 -30.07 9.91 31.44
N LYS A 628 -30.88 10.97 31.35
CA LYS A 628 -31.88 11.15 30.30
C LYS A 628 -31.30 11.07 28.88
N GLU A 629 -30.07 11.54 28.65
CA GLU A 629 -29.45 11.48 27.32
C GLU A 629 -28.88 10.08 27.01
N LEU A 630 -28.45 9.33 28.03
CA LEU A 630 -27.99 7.95 27.86
C LEU A 630 -29.16 6.96 27.67
N GLU A 631 -30.29 7.24 28.30
CA GLU A 631 -31.50 6.40 28.30
C GLU A 631 -32.52 6.83 27.23
N ARG A 632 -32.20 7.86 26.43
CA ARG A 632 -33.12 8.35 25.41
C ARG A 632 -33.32 7.28 24.35
N ASP A 633 -34.57 6.89 24.17
CA ASP A 633 -35.08 5.96 23.17
C ASP A 633 -36.33 6.64 22.60
N THR A 634 -36.14 7.29 21.44
CA THR A 634 -37.11 8.24 20.90
C THR A 634 -38.34 7.56 20.32
N ASP A 635 -38.17 6.39 19.70
CA ASP A 635 -39.28 5.64 19.14
C ASP A 635 -39.81 4.56 20.09
N GLY A 636 -39.05 4.13 21.10
CA GLY A 636 -39.46 3.16 22.12
C GLY A 636 -39.36 1.72 21.66
N ASP A 637 -38.41 1.37 20.78
CA ASP A 637 -38.14 -0.01 20.34
C ASP A 637 -37.21 -0.79 21.29
N GLY A 638 -36.50 -0.09 22.19
CA GLY A 638 -35.56 -0.67 23.15
C GLY A 638 -34.07 -0.43 22.83
N LEU A 639 -33.73 0.18 21.70
CA LEU A 639 -32.42 0.77 21.44
C LEU A 639 -32.42 2.24 21.86
N THR A 640 -31.30 2.71 22.41
CA THR A 640 -31.16 4.15 22.69
C THR A 640 -30.76 4.89 21.44
N ASP A 641 -31.11 6.17 21.31
CA ASP A 641 -30.71 7.02 20.17
C ASP A 641 -29.19 6.98 19.89
N LEU A 642 -28.37 6.82 20.94
CA LEU A 642 -26.92 6.69 20.83
C LEU A 642 -26.49 5.33 20.24
N SER A 643 -27.21 4.27 20.59
CA SER A 643 -27.02 2.93 20.04
C SER A 643 -27.39 2.92 18.56
N GLU A 644 -28.54 3.49 18.24
CA GLU A 644 -29.05 3.59 16.88
C GLU A 644 -28.18 4.46 15.98
N GLU A 645 -27.68 5.59 16.47
CA GLU A 645 -26.71 6.40 15.71
C GLU A 645 -25.52 5.55 15.28
N ARG A 646 -25.04 4.66 16.15
CA ARG A 646 -23.85 3.85 15.89
C ARG A 646 -24.15 2.64 15.00
N LEU A 647 -25.32 2.03 15.14
CA LEU A 647 -25.82 0.96 14.26
C LEU A 647 -26.32 1.50 12.91
N VAL A 648 -26.49 2.82 12.83
CA VAL A 648 -27.01 3.56 11.68
C VAL A 648 -28.46 3.18 11.36
N THR A 649 -29.26 3.03 12.42
CA THR A 649 -30.73 2.90 12.39
C THR A 649 -31.39 4.25 12.70
N ASP A 650 -32.67 4.39 12.41
CA ASP A 650 -33.39 5.66 12.47
C ASP A 650 -34.13 5.85 13.81
N PRO A 651 -33.67 6.75 14.71
CA PRO A 651 -34.22 6.85 16.06
C PRO A 651 -35.67 7.34 16.18
N GLU A 652 -36.27 7.72 15.06
CA GLU A 652 -37.68 8.10 15.00
C GLU A 652 -38.57 6.98 14.42
N ASN A 653 -37.99 5.81 14.13
CA ASN A 653 -38.65 4.72 13.43
C ASN A 653 -38.18 3.34 13.93
N ARG A 654 -39.06 2.67 14.67
CA ARG A 654 -38.81 1.39 15.35
C ARG A 654 -38.35 0.24 14.44
N ASP A 655 -38.54 0.38 13.13
CA ASP A 655 -38.29 -0.64 12.11
C ASP A 655 -37.69 0.09 10.88
N THR A 656 -36.37 0.23 10.87
CA THR A 656 -35.64 1.09 9.93
C THR A 656 -35.82 0.64 8.48
N ASP A 657 -35.92 -0.67 8.24
CA ASP A 657 -36.02 -1.24 6.90
C ASP A 657 -37.44 -1.64 6.47
N GLY A 658 -38.39 -1.63 7.41
CA GLY A 658 -39.82 -1.77 7.18
C GLY A 658 -40.28 -3.21 6.99
N ASP A 659 -39.52 -4.20 7.48
CA ASP A 659 -39.82 -5.61 7.30
C ASP A 659 -40.76 -6.22 8.36
N GLY A 660 -41.07 -5.45 9.41
CA GLY A 660 -41.94 -5.82 10.52
C GLY A 660 -41.24 -6.34 11.77
N LEU A 661 -39.91 -6.42 11.79
CA LEU A 661 -39.09 -6.65 12.98
C LEU A 661 -38.56 -5.30 13.50
N GLY A 662 -38.63 -5.08 14.81
CA GLY A 662 -38.07 -3.84 15.38
C GLY A 662 -36.55 -3.87 15.43
N ASP A 663 -35.87 -2.73 15.29
CA ASP A 663 -34.40 -2.66 15.16
C ASP A 663 -33.66 -3.28 16.37
N ALA A 664 -34.25 -3.19 17.56
CA ALA A 664 -33.76 -3.84 18.77
C ALA A 664 -33.74 -5.39 18.68
N GLU A 665 -34.72 -5.98 18.01
CA GLU A 665 -34.90 -7.44 17.89
C GLU A 665 -34.33 -7.99 16.56
N ASP A 666 -34.25 -7.14 15.54
CA ASP A 666 -33.77 -7.50 14.23
C ASP A 666 -32.24 -7.73 14.23
N PRO A 667 -31.76 -8.92 13.82
CA PRO A 667 -30.35 -9.12 13.62
C PRO A 667 -29.76 -8.37 12.42
N MET A 668 -30.55 -7.83 11.49
CA MET A 668 -30.07 -7.04 10.34
C MET A 668 -30.98 -5.85 10.03
N PRO A 669 -31.01 -4.80 10.89
CA PRO A 669 -31.99 -3.69 10.86
C PRO A 669 -31.86 -2.72 9.65
N GLN A 670 -31.14 -3.12 8.62
CA GLN A 670 -30.97 -2.38 7.36
C GLN A 670 -31.20 -3.28 6.15
N VAL A 671 -31.57 -4.55 6.35
CA VAL A 671 -31.69 -5.55 5.31
C VAL A 671 -33.05 -6.23 5.47
N PRO A 672 -34.06 -5.83 4.67
CA PRO A 672 -35.39 -6.36 4.81
C PRO A 672 -35.42 -7.88 4.76
N LEU A 673 -36.10 -8.51 5.72
CA LEU A 673 -36.25 -9.95 5.82
C LEU A 673 -36.92 -10.52 4.57
N GLU A 674 -36.29 -11.55 4.02
CA GLU A 674 -36.82 -12.31 2.90
C GLU A 674 -36.97 -13.78 3.30
N SER A 675 -38.14 -14.35 3.02
CA SER A 675 -38.50 -15.71 3.47
C SER A 675 -37.79 -16.83 2.70
N SER A 676 -37.17 -16.54 1.56
CA SER A 676 -36.42 -17.53 0.78
C SER A 676 -34.93 -17.46 1.12
N VAL A 677 -34.41 -18.54 1.70
CA VAL A 677 -32.97 -18.78 1.80
C VAL A 677 -32.50 -19.39 0.48
N ASP A 678 -31.64 -18.69 -0.25
CA ASP A 678 -31.00 -19.23 -1.45
C ASP A 678 -29.57 -19.72 -1.15
N ASP A 679 -28.92 -20.31 -2.16
CA ASP A 679 -27.55 -20.82 -2.02
C ASP A 679 -26.57 -19.73 -1.57
N ARG A 680 -26.77 -18.48 -2.02
CA ARG A 680 -25.87 -17.36 -1.71
C ARG A 680 -25.97 -16.98 -0.25
N ALA A 681 -27.18 -16.95 0.30
CA ALA A 681 -27.40 -16.68 1.72
C ALA A 681 -26.73 -17.74 2.62
N GLU A 682 -26.79 -19.03 2.25
CA GLU A 682 -26.12 -20.11 2.98
C GLU A 682 -24.58 -19.96 2.93
N ILE A 683 -24.01 -19.71 1.73
CA ILE A 683 -22.56 -19.50 1.56
C ILE A 683 -22.09 -18.27 2.35
N LEU A 684 -22.85 -17.17 2.28
CA LEU A 684 -22.53 -15.94 2.98
C LEU A 684 -22.56 -16.14 4.50
N GLN A 685 -23.52 -16.89 5.02
CA GLN A 685 -23.56 -17.25 6.44
C GLN A 685 -22.31 -18.04 6.87
N LEU A 686 -21.86 -18.99 6.04
CA LEU A 686 -20.61 -19.74 6.31
C LEU A 686 -19.39 -18.82 6.30
N LEU A 687 -19.29 -17.94 5.30
CA LEU A 687 -18.20 -16.96 5.19
C LEU A 687 -18.15 -16.04 6.41
N LEU A 688 -19.28 -15.50 6.85
CA LEU A 688 -19.36 -14.60 7.99
C LEU A 688 -18.96 -15.30 9.30
N ARG A 689 -19.37 -16.56 9.51
CA ARG A 689 -18.94 -17.36 10.66
C ARG A 689 -17.44 -17.60 10.66
N GLN A 690 -16.87 -17.91 9.49
CA GLN A 690 -15.44 -18.14 9.34
C GLN A 690 -14.63 -16.87 9.59
N ALA A 691 -15.04 -15.74 8.98
CA ALA A 691 -14.45 -14.44 9.25
C ALA A 691 -14.55 -14.11 10.75
N ALA A 692 -15.71 -14.23 11.37
CA ALA A 692 -15.90 -13.89 12.79
C ALA A 692 -15.08 -14.78 13.75
N GLY A 693 -14.94 -16.09 13.48
CA GLY A 693 -14.24 -17.03 14.36
C GLY A 693 -12.74 -16.76 14.49
N SER A 694 -12.11 -16.26 13.42
CA SER A 694 -10.67 -15.99 13.38
C SER A 694 -10.27 -14.67 14.06
N ALA A 695 -11.23 -13.85 14.53
CA ALA A 695 -10.97 -12.55 15.16
C ALA A 695 -10.24 -12.69 16.52
N SER A 696 -10.37 -13.82 17.21
CA SER A 696 -9.82 -14.11 18.55
C SER A 696 -8.28 -14.03 18.73
N GLN A 697 -7.53 -13.57 17.73
CA GLN A 697 -6.06 -13.53 17.71
C GLN A 697 -5.44 -12.13 17.57
N ALA A 698 -6.24 -11.07 17.38
CA ALA A 698 -5.73 -9.71 17.18
C ALA A 698 -4.96 -9.17 18.41
N ILE A 699 -3.88 -8.45 18.15
CA ILE A 699 -3.04 -7.84 19.18
C ILE A 699 -3.47 -6.38 19.36
N ILE A 700 -4.00 -6.01 20.53
CA ILE A 700 -4.44 -4.63 20.81
C ILE A 700 -3.28 -3.80 21.39
N HIS A 701 -3.08 -2.62 20.79
CA HIS A 701 -2.15 -1.59 21.24
C HIS A 701 -2.89 -0.28 21.59
N GLU A 702 -3.25 -0.10 22.87
CA GLU A 702 -3.79 1.19 23.32
C GLU A 702 -2.67 2.24 23.45
N ALA A 703 -2.92 3.44 22.93
CA ALA A 703 -1.91 4.50 22.90
C ALA A 703 -1.49 4.94 24.33
N ARG A 704 -0.17 4.92 24.58
CA ARG A 704 0.44 5.34 25.85
C ARG A 704 0.69 6.85 25.86
N GLY A 705 0.55 7.46 27.04
CA GLY A 705 0.88 8.87 27.24
C GLY A 705 2.38 9.14 27.13
N SER A 706 2.76 10.41 26.97
CA SER A 706 4.14 10.84 26.67
C SER A 706 5.20 10.53 27.75
N ALA A 707 4.81 9.94 28.89
CA ALA A 707 5.65 9.68 30.05
C ALA A 707 6.17 8.22 30.15
N SER A 708 5.94 7.37 29.14
CA SER A 708 6.46 5.99 29.14
C SER A 708 7.96 5.97 28.80
N PRO A 709 8.80 5.25 29.57
CA PRO A 709 10.27 5.38 29.52
C PRO A 709 10.94 4.84 28.25
N SER A 710 10.21 4.12 27.39
CA SER A 710 10.72 3.63 26.11
C SER A 710 9.57 3.40 25.11
N ASN A 711 9.72 3.99 23.93
CA ASN A 711 8.85 3.75 22.76
C ASN A 711 9.46 2.68 21.83
N SER A 712 10.23 1.73 22.38
CA SER A 712 10.85 0.67 21.59
C SER A 712 9.78 -0.32 21.12
N ILE A 713 9.97 -0.92 19.93
CA ILE A 713 9.05 -1.94 19.40
C ILE A 713 8.96 -3.14 20.36
N ASP A 714 10.06 -3.51 21.00
CA ASP A 714 10.12 -4.62 21.96
C ASP A 714 9.25 -4.35 23.20
N ASP A 715 9.24 -3.11 23.71
CA ASP A 715 8.38 -2.72 24.84
C ASP A 715 6.90 -2.65 24.45
N LEU A 716 6.58 -2.28 23.21
CA LEU A 716 5.21 -2.27 22.69
C LEU A 716 4.66 -3.69 22.55
N LEU A 717 5.47 -4.62 22.03
CA LEU A 717 5.10 -6.03 21.88
C LEU A 717 4.98 -6.75 23.24
N ALA A 718 5.87 -6.47 24.19
CA ALA A 718 5.84 -7.07 25.53
C ALA A 718 4.58 -6.70 26.35
N ASN A 719 3.94 -5.59 26.00
CA ASN A 719 2.76 -5.06 26.71
C ASN A 719 1.45 -5.21 25.94
N ALA A 720 1.52 -5.80 24.74
CA ALA A 720 0.36 -5.96 23.89
C ALA A 720 -0.64 -6.94 24.52
N LYS A 721 -1.93 -6.59 24.49
CA LYS A 721 -2.99 -7.47 25.00
C LYS A 721 -3.61 -8.21 23.82
N ARG A 722 -3.87 -9.51 23.97
CA ARG A 722 -4.78 -10.18 23.03
C ARG A 722 -6.18 -9.63 23.26
N ALA A 723 -6.84 -9.25 22.19
CA ALA A 723 -8.24 -8.90 22.23
C ALA A 723 -9.07 -10.09 22.75
N THR A 724 -9.72 -9.93 23.89
CA THR A 724 -10.73 -10.90 24.36
C THR A 724 -12.06 -10.55 23.72
N PHE A 725 -12.28 -11.05 22.50
CA PHE A 725 -13.55 -10.92 21.81
C PHE A 725 -14.59 -11.84 22.46
N THR A 726 -15.69 -11.28 22.94
CA THR A 726 -16.83 -12.03 23.47
C THR A 726 -17.77 -12.41 22.33
N GLY A 727 -18.42 -13.57 22.42
CA GLY A 727 -19.12 -14.20 21.28
C GLY A 727 -20.39 -13.52 20.76
N ARG A 728 -20.75 -12.31 21.21
CA ARG A 728 -22.02 -11.62 20.90
C ARG A 728 -21.87 -10.24 20.22
N GLN A 729 -20.70 -9.91 19.71
CA GLN A 729 -20.48 -8.59 19.10
C GLN A 729 -21.25 -8.40 17.79
N THR A 730 -21.75 -7.19 17.57
CA THR A 730 -22.30 -6.74 16.30
C THR A 730 -21.22 -6.76 15.21
N LEU A 731 -21.51 -7.43 14.11
CA LEU A 731 -20.59 -7.54 12.99
C LEU A 731 -20.85 -6.40 12.00
N PHE A 732 -19.88 -5.52 11.81
CA PHE A 732 -19.93 -4.51 10.75
C PHE A 732 -19.36 -5.11 9.47
N VAL A 733 -20.12 -5.05 8.38
CA VAL A 733 -19.76 -5.63 7.09
C VAL A 733 -19.81 -4.56 6.00
N VAL A 734 -18.78 -4.50 5.15
CA VAL A 734 -18.78 -3.64 3.96
C VAL A 734 -19.10 -4.48 2.73
N ALA A 735 -20.31 -4.31 2.21
CA ALA A 735 -20.81 -5.08 1.08
C ALA A 735 -22.08 -4.44 0.49
N ASP A 736 -22.61 -5.03 -0.57
CA ASP A 736 -23.95 -4.69 -1.05
C ASP A 736 -25.02 -5.28 -0.12
N ARG A 737 -25.95 -4.47 0.39
CA ARG A 737 -27.01 -4.97 1.30
C ARG A 737 -27.85 -6.09 0.71
N ARG A 738 -28.07 -6.12 -0.61
CA ARG A 738 -29.00 -7.06 -1.24
C ARG A 738 -28.51 -8.51 -1.18
N ILE A 739 -27.20 -8.73 -1.06
CA ILE A 739 -26.67 -10.11 -0.93
C ILE A 739 -26.97 -10.73 0.44
N PHE A 740 -27.42 -9.92 1.42
CA PHE A 740 -27.77 -10.37 2.77
C PHE A 740 -29.24 -10.77 2.91
N ARG A 741 -30.07 -10.54 1.89
CA ARG A 741 -31.47 -10.97 1.93
C ARG A 741 -31.54 -12.50 2.05
N GLY A 742 -32.35 -12.98 2.99
CA GLY A 742 -32.47 -14.39 3.30
C GLY A 742 -31.32 -14.98 4.13
N VAL A 743 -30.30 -14.19 4.51
CA VAL A 743 -29.29 -14.63 5.49
C VAL A 743 -29.94 -14.70 6.87
N LEU A 744 -29.73 -15.81 7.56
CA LEU A 744 -30.17 -15.99 8.95
C LEU A 744 -28.96 -15.91 9.88
N PRO A 745 -28.49 -14.72 10.27
CA PRO A 745 -27.27 -14.60 11.06
C PRO A 745 -27.47 -15.13 12.49
N ASP A 746 -26.37 -15.50 13.16
CA ASP A 746 -26.37 -15.92 14.57
C ASP A 746 -26.08 -14.77 15.55
N ARG A 747 -25.99 -13.55 15.02
CA ARG A 747 -25.68 -12.29 15.72
C ARG A 747 -26.18 -11.10 14.92
N ARG A 748 -26.15 -9.90 15.51
CA ARG A 748 -26.46 -8.65 14.79
C ARG A 748 -25.40 -8.34 13.74
N ILE A 749 -25.82 -7.92 12.55
CA ILE A 749 -24.97 -7.48 11.45
C ILE A 749 -25.43 -6.10 10.97
N VAL A 750 -24.49 -5.17 10.90
CA VAL A 750 -24.68 -3.85 10.27
C VAL A 750 -23.98 -3.88 8.93
N VAL A 751 -24.72 -3.75 7.84
CA VAL A 751 -24.18 -3.80 6.48
C VAL A 751 -24.07 -2.38 5.94
N LEU A 752 -22.84 -1.93 5.68
CA LEU A 752 -22.56 -0.64 5.07
C LEU A 752 -22.11 -0.85 3.62
N ARG A 753 -22.62 -0.04 2.70
CA ARG A 753 -22.04 0.05 1.37
C ARG A 753 -20.65 0.72 1.44
N PRO A 754 -19.79 0.58 0.41
CA PRO A 754 -18.49 1.25 0.41
C PRO A 754 -18.56 2.77 0.65
N ASP A 755 -19.51 3.46 0.01
CA ASP A 755 -19.73 4.91 0.17
C ASP A 755 -20.21 5.29 1.59
N GLU A 756 -21.04 4.43 2.18
CA GLU A 756 -21.54 4.61 3.55
C GLU A 756 -20.47 4.28 4.59
N HIS A 757 -19.61 3.28 4.34
CA HIS A 757 -18.47 2.98 5.20
C HIS A 757 -17.50 4.16 5.27
N GLU A 758 -17.22 4.81 4.13
CA GLU A 758 -16.43 6.05 4.12
C GLU A 758 -17.09 7.19 4.89
N ALA A 759 -18.41 7.37 4.73
CA ALA A 759 -19.16 8.37 5.49
C ALA A 759 -19.17 8.06 6.99
N ALA A 760 -19.28 6.79 7.37
CA ALA A 760 -19.19 6.32 8.75
C ALA A 760 -17.80 6.55 9.35
N ILE A 761 -16.72 6.32 8.58
CA ILE A 761 -15.35 6.66 8.99
C ILE A 761 -15.22 8.17 9.23
N LYS A 762 -15.78 9.01 8.36
CA LYS A 762 -15.77 10.47 8.52
C LYS A 762 -16.55 10.92 9.77
N LYS A 763 -17.71 10.31 10.04
CA LYS A 763 -18.57 10.67 11.19
C LYS A 763 -18.01 10.17 12.52
N PHE A 764 -17.53 8.93 12.56
CA PHE A 764 -17.21 8.25 13.81
C PHE A 764 -15.71 8.08 14.07
N GLY A 765 -14.85 8.24 13.06
CA GLY A 765 -13.45 7.80 13.07
C GLY A 765 -13.30 6.37 12.53
N PRO A 766 -12.08 5.78 12.55
CA PRO A 766 -11.80 4.46 11.96
C PRO A 766 -12.78 3.36 12.41
N ILE A 767 -13.25 2.54 11.46
CA ILE A 767 -14.13 1.38 11.68
C ILE A 767 -13.57 0.21 10.88
N PHE A 768 -13.18 -0.89 11.56
CA PHE A 768 -12.58 -2.06 10.93
C PHE A 768 -13.65 -3.11 10.64
N ALA A 769 -14.49 -2.78 9.67
CA ALA A 769 -15.54 -3.67 9.20
C ALA A 769 -14.96 -4.77 8.30
N THR A 770 -15.60 -5.94 8.31
CA THR A 770 -15.27 -7.03 7.39
C THR A 770 -15.80 -6.68 6.00
N ARG A 771 -14.96 -6.54 4.99
CA ARG A 771 -15.35 -6.28 3.61
C ARG A 771 -15.51 -7.60 2.85
N ILE A 772 -16.63 -7.74 2.16
CA ILE A 772 -16.86 -8.86 1.22
C ILE A 772 -16.70 -8.29 -0.17
N SER A 773 -15.55 -8.59 -0.77
CA SER A 773 -15.11 -7.98 -2.03
C SER A 773 -15.67 -8.71 -3.25
N LEU A 774 -15.84 -10.04 -3.16
CA LEU A 774 -16.41 -10.86 -4.23
C LEU A 774 -17.09 -12.10 -3.64
N LEU A 775 -18.23 -12.48 -4.19
CA LEU A 775 -18.85 -13.80 -4.01
C LEU A 775 -19.42 -14.24 -5.36
N ILE A 776 -18.97 -15.38 -5.87
CA ILE A 776 -19.49 -16.00 -7.10
C ILE A 776 -19.86 -17.45 -6.84
N VAL A 777 -20.91 -17.91 -7.52
CA VAL A 777 -21.40 -19.29 -7.47
C VAL A 777 -21.41 -19.83 -8.90
N ASP A 778 -21.00 -21.08 -9.09
CA ASP A 778 -21.08 -21.73 -10.41
C ASP A 778 -22.53 -21.88 -10.89
N ARG A 779 -22.74 -22.06 -12.19
CA ARG A 779 -24.10 -22.17 -12.77
C ARG A 779 -24.85 -23.41 -12.29
N ALA A 780 -24.10 -24.42 -11.87
CA ALA A 780 -24.63 -25.66 -11.34
C ALA A 780 -25.02 -25.56 -9.86
N SER A 781 -24.72 -24.44 -9.20
CA SER A 781 -24.95 -24.26 -7.76
C SER A 781 -24.29 -25.36 -6.92
N TYR A 782 -23.05 -25.70 -7.24
CA TYR A 782 -22.26 -26.74 -6.57
C TYR A 782 -20.92 -26.23 -6.03
N HIS A 783 -20.36 -25.18 -6.63
CA HIS A 783 -19.13 -24.54 -6.18
C HIS A 783 -19.33 -23.04 -6.02
N ALA A 784 -18.64 -22.44 -5.05
CA ALA A 784 -18.60 -21.00 -4.89
C ALA A 784 -17.22 -20.53 -4.45
N TYR A 785 -16.94 -19.27 -4.68
CA TYR A 785 -15.67 -18.64 -4.35
C TYR A 785 -15.91 -17.24 -3.83
N ALA A 786 -15.25 -16.89 -2.72
CA ALA A 786 -15.37 -15.59 -2.10
C ALA A 786 -14.00 -14.98 -1.79
N ILE A 787 -13.92 -13.65 -1.89
CA ILE A 787 -12.78 -12.84 -1.47
C ILE A 787 -13.28 -11.88 -0.39
N TRP A 788 -12.59 -11.84 0.75
CA TRP A 788 -12.93 -10.98 1.87
C TRP A 788 -11.67 -10.41 2.55
N ASP A 789 -11.83 -9.27 3.23
CA ASP A 789 -10.78 -8.66 4.04
C ASP A 789 -11.37 -7.91 5.24
N ALA A 790 -10.54 -7.55 6.21
CA ALA A 790 -10.89 -6.71 7.36
C ALA A 790 -9.74 -5.72 7.63
N SER A 791 -9.18 -5.14 6.57
CA SER A 791 -8.00 -4.24 6.55
C SER A 791 -6.66 -4.88 6.94
N TRP A 792 -6.55 -5.47 8.13
CA TRP A 792 -5.30 -6.05 8.68
C TRP A 792 -5.17 -7.55 8.40
N ARG A 793 -6.20 -8.14 7.81
CA ARG A 793 -6.25 -9.53 7.39
C ARG A 793 -7.24 -9.70 6.26
N GLY A 794 -7.17 -10.82 5.57
CA GLY A 794 -8.15 -11.21 4.58
C GLY A 794 -7.86 -12.58 4.04
N GLY A 795 -8.68 -13.01 3.10
CA GLY A 795 -8.54 -14.33 2.53
C GLY A 795 -9.47 -14.62 1.37
N GLU A 796 -9.26 -15.82 0.84
CA GLU A 796 -10.06 -16.41 -0.21
C GLU A 796 -10.61 -17.73 0.31
N VAL A 797 -11.89 -17.99 0.05
CA VAL A 797 -12.58 -19.20 0.50
C VAL A 797 -13.30 -19.82 -0.68
N GLU A 798 -13.03 -21.10 -0.92
CA GLU A 798 -13.83 -21.94 -1.81
C GLU A 798 -14.89 -22.68 -1.02
N PHE A 799 -16.07 -22.84 -1.60
CA PHE A 799 -17.17 -23.60 -1.05
C PHE A 799 -17.60 -24.66 -2.04
N HIS A 800 -18.07 -25.78 -1.53
CA HIS A 800 -18.65 -26.83 -2.35
C HIS A 800 -19.82 -27.48 -1.63
N LYS A 801 -20.76 -28.06 -2.39
CA LYS A 801 -21.86 -28.83 -1.81
C LYS A 801 -21.43 -30.26 -1.47
N VAL A 802 -21.82 -30.72 -0.29
CA VAL A 802 -21.74 -32.12 0.16
C VAL A 802 -23.13 -32.53 0.65
N ASP A 803 -23.71 -33.58 0.06
CA ASP A 803 -25.06 -34.06 0.36
C ASP A 803 -26.14 -32.96 0.32
N GLY A 804 -25.98 -32.01 -0.61
CA GLY A 804 -26.91 -30.89 -0.82
C GLY A 804 -26.74 -29.71 0.15
N LYS A 805 -25.73 -29.71 1.03
CA LYS A 805 -25.40 -28.61 1.95
C LYS A 805 -24.08 -27.96 1.58
N TRP A 806 -23.98 -26.65 1.74
CA TRP A 806 -22.72 -25.95 1.50
C TRP A 806 -21.72 -26.21 2.62
N VAL A 807 -20.46 -26.42 2.23
CA VAL A 807 -19.33 -26.59 3.14
C VAL A 807 -18.21 -25.66 2.69
N ALA A 808 -17.59 -24.95 3.64
CA ALA A 808 -16.40 -24.17 3.40
C ALA A 808 -15.17 -25.08 3.27
N GLY A 809 -14.39 -24.87 2.21
CA GLY A 809 -13.10 -25.52 1.97
C GLY A 809 -11.95 -24.85 2.73
N VAL A 810 -10.72 -25.12 2.29
CA VAL A 810 -9.51 -24.53 2.89
C VAL A 810 -9.42 -23.06 2.50
N GLU A 811 -9.31 -22.20 3.50
CA GLU A 811 -9.06 -20.77 3.33
C GLU A 811 -7.57 -20.50 3.16
N SER A 812 -7.22 -19.75 2.12
CA SER A 812 -5.95 -19.03 2.08
C SER A 812 -6.16 -17.69 2.77
N PHE A 813 -5.40 -17.41 3.82
CA PHE A 813 -5.49 -16.15 4.55
C PHE A 813 -4.12 -15.46 4.65
N TRP A 814 -4.16 -14.15 4.86
CA TRP A 814 -3.02 -13.32 5.21
C TRP A 814 -3.35 -12.46 6.42
N ILE A 815 -2.31 -12.11 7.18
CA ILE A 815 -2.34 -11.21 8.34
C ILE A 815 -1.11 -10.29 8.17
N THR A 816 -1.30 -8.97 8.30
CA THR A 816 -0.22 -7.97 8.18
C THR A 816 0.74 -7.98 9.36
#